data_AF-B8LBY0-F1
#
_entry.id   AF-B8LBY0-F1
#
_cell.length_a   1.000
_cell.length_b   1.000
_cell.length_c   1.000
_cell.angle_alpha   90.00
_cell.angle_beta   90.00
_cell.angle_gamma   90.00
#
_symmetry.space_group_name_H-M   'P 1'
#
loop_
_entity.id
_entity.type
_entity.pdbx_description
1 polymer ?
#
loop_
_entity_poly.entity_id
_entity_poly.type
_entity_poly.pdbx_seq_one_letter_code
_entity_poly.pdbx_strand_id
1 'polypeptide(L)'
;MNQHQFTQSSLTQQPNQPVTAAEESNQTRQTLKRLFKRRRSRWSDRIAPVTADGPNDSVEGVIDEATLTRCTRCPPHRKRSGKFRPLIGNDGEYLCDSCYQIEFPATAMTDNNDTPAWQKRGTNLFNKMRNAVVDTVADAAGVANVRDPSVKSLQNNSNTYPSEVECHMCLELGVFRRCCNAYYCHLCYYRSGHCPGCAKEVPLTGIAIDKFDPSKFAVGVTWALSVLLVVSAATSLALSYWNVATYPVTTWGHTCRGWFPSCDLVVCVDFDGGIGYGEGGMTEYIPSTQPYRVCDRSLTANQVVGSACVYDQELYVFSNHTLGYDTCISSPRDEATRTKIITAPHPLLLLSDNLAGVYVFDDDFELPPRLASAPWHEIVNGHYSDACGVNLKEPPERGNHAGYKAAKNENALVFTGVYKRQAATVGLNVEHGGRVEFHIKMGAITNDEFSTCKTAYGGDVTLEYSVSSGEWIVMATMEVWKYRGHIFQFISHDIPIGARSNSTSFRFRQESFNALRDHWAIDDVRIRANFKPQWQHSIDFAQRQTIQDEDVKRMQCCYNTDQCSVYDKVGTQFDDEECNKIPGFDRAKRRARLKASELYNLFCLFAFFAKAAYQRVIHRFVRIASLRQKELSMVESHRSGSTELFPRRSFYSVSHLSWQYAVASVLLASLAVVAYRLLEALKILRCFRQGCKIDVTFVLVSLIGLMFDTRAIKDLLTSVFVVEVPWKRKPVDITVDLNPDKRWIRVRGRTIPLTELSSIERQNSLYCWLLSFCHVLGGLPIALGSLTARSFALPDRVEMISTILGVLAVLREVFGVSFVAKFALSVKWILAIRQDDRDEFGRAVTRMGLLQQFTYGSTFTTVVVMSSVLARRVGDVSPGESFTLVVSCIVVGGLFASLMGIMHGLPVIPEAYLTGWPSPSYAVSYYDRALCPCLFSCTYCGEVHSRQVLLVVSVDDMFTFKGMLKGNVKSMQGTGG
;
A
#
# COMPACT_ATOMS: atom_id res chain seq x y z
N MET A 1 74.79 42.11 -15.83
CA MET A 1 75.01 40.79 -15.21
C MET A 1 73.73 39.97 -15.33
N ASN A 2 73.83 38.83 -16.04
CA ASN A 2 73.01 37.59 -16.09
C ASN A 2 71.66 37.52 -15.35
N GLN A 3 70.62 36.80 -15.77
CA GLN A 3 70.15 36.14 -17.01
C GLN A 3 68.75 35.54 -16.67
N HIS A 4 67.99 35.12 -17.69
CA HIS A 4 66.68 34.40 -17.71
C HIS A 4 65.41 35.25 -17.57
N GLN A 5 64.66 35.59 -18.63
CA GLN A 5 63.91 34.81 -19.67
C GLN A 5 62.84 33.85 -19.11
N PHE A 6 61.55 34.12 -19.36
CA PHE A 6 60.79 33.57 -20.50
C PHE A 6 59.40 34.23 -20.67
N THR A 7 58.82 34.04 -21.85
CA THR A 7 57.92 34.91 -22.64
C THR A 7 56.41 34.60 -22.61
N GLN A 8 55.62 35.60 -23.04
CA GLN A 8 54.27 35.55 -23.66
C GLN A 8 54.18 34.46 -24.77
N SER A 9 53.05 33.91 -25.27
CA SER A 9 51.78 34.52 -25.72
C SER A 9 50.77 33.41 -26.14
N SER A 10 49.46 33.69 -25.97
CA SER A 10 48.26 33.37 -26.81
C SER A 10 48.22 32.20 -27.81
N LEU A 11 47.11 31.41 -27.82
CA LEU A 11 46.13 31.28 -28.94
C LEU A 11 45.02 30.20 -28.72
N THR A 12 43.77 30.63 -28.88
CA THR A 12 42.57 29.95 -29.45
C THR A 12 42.23 28.49 -29.07
N GLN A 13 41.11 28.30 -28.36
CA GLN A 13 40.34 27.05 -28.30
C GLN A 13 39.09 27.14 -29.18
N GLN A 14 38.91 26.14 -30.06
CA GLN A 14 37.71 25.89 -30.85
C GLN A 14 36.64 25.13 -30.04
N PRO A 15 35.34 25.25 -30.40
CA PRO A 15 34.23 24.64 -29.67
C PRO A 15 34.03 23.15 -30.01
N ASN A 16 33.61 22.42 -28.98
CA ASN A 16 33.33 20.98 -28.98
C ASN A 16 32.28 20.55 -30.03
N GLN A 17 32.59 19.48 -30.76
CA GLN A 17 31.62 18.74 -31.57
C GLN A 17 30.67 17.91 -30.68
N PRO A 18 29.38 17.78 -31.03
CA PRO A 18 28.45 16.91 -30.33
C PRO A 18 28.70 15.43 -30.67
N VAL A 19 28.92 14.62 -29.63
CA VAL A 19 29.00 13.16 -29.73
C VAL A 19 27.64 12.60 -30.14
N THR A 20 27.61 11.69 -31.12
CA THR A 20 26.36 11.12 -31.63
C THR A 20 25.81 10.04 -30.69
N ALA A 21 24.48 9.95 -30.55
CA ALA A 21 23.78 9.01 -29.67
C ALA A 21 24.10 7.51 -29.95
N ALA A 22 24.66 7.19 -31.12
CA ALA A 22 25.11 5.84 -31.46
C ALA A 22 26.39 5.44 -30.70
N GLU A 23 27.23 6.42 -30.35
CA GLU A 23 28.52 6.21 -29.69
C GLU A 23 28.35 6.00 -28.18
N GLU A 24 27.39 6.71 -27.59
CA GLU A 24 26.99 6.56 -26.18
C GLU A 24 26.34 5.18 -25.91
N SER A 25 25.51 4.69 -26.85
CA SER A 25 24.94 3.34 -26.81
C SER A 25 26.01 2.24 -26.82
N ASN A 26 27.08 2.41 -27.60
CA ASN A 26 28.16 1.42 -27.69
C ASN A 26 29.08 1.43 -26.46
N GLN A 27 29.35 2.59 -25.87
CA GLN A 27 30.10 2.66 -24.61
C GLN A 27 29.31 1.99 -23.46
N THR A 28 28.01 2.24 -23.36
CA THR A 28 27.16 1.63 -22.32
C THR A 28 27.11 0.09 -22.43
N ARG A 29 27.11 -0.43 -23.67
CA ARG A 29 27.11 -1.88 -23.94
C ARG A 29 28.44 -2.56 -23.62
N GLN A 30 29.57 -1.85 -23.74
CA GLN A 30 30.89 -2.38 -23.38
C GLN A 30 31.12 -2.38 -21.86
N THR A 31 30.57 -1.42 -21.13
CA THR A 31 30.67 -1.35 -19.66
C THR A 31 29.85 -2.45 -18.98
N LEU A 32 28.65 -2.76 -19.50
CA LEU A 32 27.80 -3.85 -19.00
C LEU A 32 28.39 -5.26 -19.23
N LYS A 33 29.14 -5.46 -20.33
CA LYS A 33 29.84 -6.74 -20.58
C LYS A 33 31.04 -6.98 -19.65
N ARG A 34 31.65 -5.92 -19.10
CA ARG A 34 32.77 -6.05 -18.15
C ARG A 34 32.30 -6.36 -16.72
N LEU A 35 31.07 -5.99 -16.35
CA LEU A 35 30.51 -6.26 -15.02
C LEU A 35 29.99 -7.70 -14.82
N PHE A 36 29.65 -8.43 -15.90
CA PHE A 36 29.06 -9.78 -15.80
C PHE A 36 30.05 -10.95 -15.75
N LYS A 37 31.38 -10.72 -15.72
CA LYS A 37 32.39 -11.81 -15.80
C LYS A 37 33.22 -12.06 -14.53
N ARG A 38 32.85 -11.53 -13.37
CA ARG A 38 33.54 -11.85 -12.09
C ARG A 38 32.57 -11.98 -10.93
N ARG A 39 32.13 -13.21 -10.63
CA ARG A 39 31.87 -13.72 -9.26
C ARG A 39 31.46 -15.21 -9.29
N ARG A 40 32.43 -16.09 -9.07
CA ARG A 40 32.25 -17.41 -8.45
C ARG A 40 33.38 -17.56 -7.44
N SER A 41 33.09 -17.37 -6.16
CA SER A 41 34.02 -17.70 -5.08
C SER A 41 33.48 -18.85 -4.26
N ARG A 42 34.29 -19.90 -4.19
CA ARG A 42 34.18 -21.05 -3.28
C ARG A 42 34.01 -20.57 -1.84
N TRP A 43 33.11 -21.24 -1.12
CA TRP A 43 33.07 -21.26 0.34
C TRP A 43 33.25 -22.72 0.78
N SER A 44 34.43 -23.06 1.30
CA SER A 44 34.61 -24.10 2.30
C SER A 44 35.82 -23.74 3.16
N ASP A 45 35.73 -24.13 4.43
CA ASP A 45 36.80 -24.21 5.42
C ASP A 45 37.13 -22.93 6.19
N ARG A 46 36.57 -22.85 7.40
CA ARG A 46 37.25 -22.48 8.65
C ARG A 46 36.29 -22.67 9.84
N ILE A 47 36.53 -23.72 10.63
CA ILE A 47 36.14 -23.76 12.04
C ILE A 47 37.44 -23.99 12.81
N ALA A 48 37.81 -23.02 13.64
CA ALA A 48 38.82 -23.18 14.69
C ALA A 48 38.10 -23.25 16.03
N PRO A 49 38.53 -24.11 16.98
CA PRO A 49 37.93 -24.20 18.29
C PRO A 49 38.61 -23.25 19.30
N VAL A 50 37.78 -22.75 20.21
CA VAL A 50 38.06 -21.94 21.42
C VAL A 50 37.20 -22.65 22.48
N THR A 51 37.57 -23.02 23.70
CA THR A 51 38.71 -22.86 24.62
C THR A 51 38.40 -23.77 25.82
N ALA A 52 39.39 -24.16 26.61
CA ALA A 52 39.42 -23.96 28.08
C ALA A 52 40.46 -24.91 28.68
N ASP A 53 41.28 -24.41 29.61
CA ASP A 53 41.54 -25.12 30.87
C ASP A 53 42.29 -24.26 31.90
N GLY A 54 41.87 -24.46 33.15
CA GLY A 54 42.60 -24.21 34.40
C GLY A 54 41.81 -23.44 35.47
N PRO A 55 42.00 -23.71 36.78
CA PRO A 55 42.20 -25.02 37.45
C PRO A 55 41.42 -25.15 38.79
N ASN A 56 41.29 -26.36 39.36
CA ASN A 56 41.60 -26.65 40.79
C ASN A 56 41.35 -28.10 41.23
N ASP A 57 42.19 -28.49 42.18
CA ASP A 57 42.42 -29.80 42.80
C ASP A 57 41.28 -30.34 43.68
N SER A 58 41.15 -31.67 43.76
CA SER A 58 41.62 -32.48 44.92
C SER A 58 41.07 -33.92 44.87
N VAL A 59 41.89 -34.81 45.42
CA VAL A 59 41.87 -36.28 45.36
C VAL A 59 41.14 -36.85 46.57
N GLU A 60 40.32 -37.90 46.38
CA GLU A 60 40.35 -39.18 47.13
C GLU A 60 39.08 -40.04 46.89
N GLY A 61 39.27 -41.36 46.78
CA GLY A 61 38.22 -42.35 47.08
C GLY A 61 37.72 -43.24 45.94
N VAL A 62 38.54 -44.21 45.55
CA VAL A 62 38.30 -45.28 44.58
C VAL A 62 37.04 -46.12 44.86
N ILE A 63 36.15 -46.23 43.86
CA ILE A 63 35.40 -47.47 43.54
C ILE A 63 35.58 -47.70 42.04
N ASP A 64 36.08 -48.87 41.67
CA ASP A 64 36.41 -49.28 40.30
C ASP A 64 35.19 -49.21 39.36
N GLU A 65 35.12 -48.14 38.55
CA GLU A 65 34.07 -47.91 37.53
C GLU A 65 34.48 -48.42 36.14
N ALA A 66 35.48 -49.31 36.06
CA ALA A 66 36.06 -49.78 34.80
C ALA A 66 35.19 -50.78 34.01
N THR A 67 33.98 -51.11 34.46
CA THR A 67 33.05 -52.01 33.74
C THR A 67 31.82 -51.32 33.12
N LEU A 68 31.64 -50.01 33.26
CA LEU A 68 30.38 -49.33 32.93
C LEU A 68 30.42 -48.42 31.69
N THR A 69 30.99 -48.90 30.57
CA THR A 69 31.17 -48.04 29.37
C THR A 69 30.58 -48.59 28.08
N ARG A 70 29.66 -49.57 28.12
CA ARG A 70 29.11 -50.18 26.90
C ARG A 70 27.59 -50.22 26.90
N CYS A 71 26.98 -49.59 25.90
CA CYS A 71 25.56 -49.80 25.59
C CYS A 71 25.34 -51.28 25.25
N THR A 72 24.47 -51.96 25.99
CA THR A 72 24.23 -53.41 25.82
C THR A 72 23.46 -53.73 24.53
N ARG A 73 22.71 -52.77 23.96
CA ARG A 73 21.75 -53.06 22.87
C ARG A 73 22.13 -52.63 21.46
N CYS A 74 23.01 -51.65 21.24
CA CYS A 74 23.37 -51.26 19.87
C CYS A 74 24.86 -51.58 19.55
N PRO A 75 25.14 -52.41 18.52
CA PRO A 75 26.49 -52.70 18.07
C PRO A 75 27.37 -51.48 17.71
N PRO A 76 26.86 -50.41 17.05
CA PRO A 76 27.72 -49.31 16.61
C PRO A 76 28.23 -48.39 17.73
N HIS A 77 27.61 -48.39 18.91
CA HIS A 77 28.06 -47.58 20.06
C HIS A 77 28.84 -48.36 21.11
N ARG A 78 29.16 -49.63 20.86
CA ARG A 78 29.92 -50.49 21.79
C ARG A 78 31.38 -50.05 22.02
N LYS A 79 31.89 -49.11 21.21
CA LYS A 79 33.28 -48.61 21.25
C LYS A 79 33.42 -47.11 21.50
N ARG A 80 32.33 -46.36 21.74
CA ARG A 80 32.38 -44.91 22.00
C ARG A 80 32.11 -44.63 23.47
N SER A 81 32.98 -43.85 24.11
CA SER A 81 32.74 -43.32 25.46
C SER A 81 31.62 -42.29 25.42
N GLY A 82 30.54 -42.51 26.17
CA GLY A 82 29.42 -41.59 26.30
C GLY A 82 28.69 -41.82 27.63
N LYS A 83 27.81 -40.89 28.03
CA LYS A 83 26.96 -41.08 29.21
C LYS A 83 25.94 -42.18 28.91
N PHE A 84 25.95 -43.26 29.69
CA PHE A 84 24.97 -44.35 29.59
C PHE A 84 24.06 -44.34 30.82
N ARG A 85 22.77 -44.64 30.63
CA ARG A 85 21.78 -44.68 31.71
C ARG A 85 21.53 -46.13 32.15
N PRO A 86 21.54 -46.44 33.46
CA PRO A 86 21.19 -47.76 33.95
C PRO A 86 19.70 -48.06 33.68
N LEU A 87 19.38 -49.28 33.27
CA LEU A 87 18.01 -49.74 33.09
C LEU A 87 17.37 -50.00 34.46
N ILE A 88 16.25 -49.33 34.77
CA ILE A 88 15.56 -49.53 36.05
C ILE A 88 14.97 -50.94 36.09
N GLY A 89 15.44 -51.78 37.01
CA GLY A 89 14.94 -53.15 37.23
C GLY A 89 15.83 -54.28 36.68
N ASN A 90 16.99 -53.97 36.12
CA ASN A 90 17.97 -54.97 35.68
C ASN A 90 19.40 -54.52 36.08
N ASP A 91 20.00 -55.20 37.06
CA ASP A 91 21.34 -54.88 37.55
C ASP A 91 22.38 -55.20 36.45
N GLY A 92 23.01 -54.16 35.89
CA GLY A 92 24.13 -54.30 34.96
C GLY A 92 23.86 -53.95 33.49
N GLU A 93 22.64 -53.54 33.11
CA GLU A 93 22.36 -53.07 31.74
C GLU A 93 22.37 -51.54 31.62
N TYR A 94 23.14 -51.03 30.67
CA TYR A 94 23.29 -49.60 30.41
C TYR A 94 22.92 -49.30 28.96
N LEU A 95 22.08 -48.29 28.74
CA LEU A 95 21.65 -47.85 27.42
C LEU A 95 22.25 -46.49 27.08
N CYS A 96 22.62 -46.27 25.83
CA CYS A 96 22.90 -44.92 25.34
C CYS A 96 21.57 -44.15 25.19
N ASP A 97 21.62 -42.81 25.23
CA ASP A 97 20.41 -41.98 25.16
C ASP A 97 19.48 -42.32 23.98
N SER A 98 20.04 -42.71 22.82
CA SER A 98 19.24 -43.12 21.67
C SER A 98 18.49 -44.44 21.90
N CYS A 99 19.13 -45.45 22.49
CA CYS A 99 18.46 -46.70 22.85
C CYS A 99 17.46 -46.48 24.00
N TYR A 100 17.81 -45.64 24.97
CA TYR A 100 16.93 -45.30 26.09
C TYR A 100 15.68 -44.55 25.61
N GLN A 101 15.80 -43.65 24.63
CA GLN A 101 14.65 -42.95 24.02
C GLN A 101 13.74 -43.86 23.20
N ILE A 102 14.30 -44.88 22.54
CA ILE A 102 13.50 -45.88 21.81
C ILE A 102 12.75 -46.78 22.80
N GLU A 103 13.38 -47.11 23.93
CA GLU A 103 12.84 -48.05 24.91
C GLU A 103 11.90 -47.40 25.93
N PHE A 104 12.15 -46.15 26.28
CA PHE A 104 11.34 -45.34 27.19
C PHE A 104 11.04 -43.94 26.59
N PRO A 105 10.27 -43.86 25.49
CA PRO A 105 9.99 -42.59 24.82
C PRO A 105 9.20 -41.60 25.70
N ALA A 106 8.53 -42.09 26.75
CA ALA A 106 7.72 -41.28 27.65
C ALA A 106 8.54 -40.51 28.71
N THR A 107 9.68 -41.03 29.16
CA THR A 107 10.51 -40.39 30.21
C THR A 107 11.56 -39.44 29.64
N ALA A 108 11.89 -39.56 28.35
CA ALA A 108 12.89 -38.70 27.71
C ALA A 108 12.44 -37.23 27.48
N MET A 109 11.17 -36.90 27.74
CA MET A 109 10.63 -35.55 27.52
C MET A 109 10.67 -34.61 28.74
N THR A 110 11.10 -35.06 29.92
CA THR A 110 10.96 -34.28 31.17
C THR A 110 12.24 -33.62 31.70
N ASP A 111 13.41 -33.88 31.14
CA ASP A 111 14.67 -33.33 31.67
C ASP A 111 15.08 -32.04 30.94
N ASN A 112 14.43 -30.91 31.24
CA ASN A 112 14.96 -29.55 31.07
C ASN A 112 14.04 -28.53 31.75
N ASN A 113 14.14 -28.44 33.07
CA ASN A 113 13.56 -27.36 33.88
C ASN A 113 14.71 -26.43 34.28
N ASP A 114 14.75 -25.23 33.68
CA ASP A 114 15.25 -23.97 34.28
C ASP A 114 15.22 -22.81 33.26
N THR A 115 14.07 -22.58 32.61
CA THR A 115 13.84 -21.33 31.86
C THR A 115 12.38 -20.85 31.95
N PRO A 116 12.12 -19.54 32.10
CA PRO A 116 10.78 -18.99 32.30
C PRO A 116 9.86 -19.19 31.08
N ALA A 117 8.58 -19.47 31.35
CA ALA A 117 7.60 -19.98 30.39
C ALA A 117 7.31 -19.07 29.17
N TRP A 118 7.50 -17.75 29.29
CA TRP A 118 7.28 -16.82 28.18
C TRP A 118 8.42 -16.90 27.14
N GLN A 119 9.66 -17.11 27.61
CA GLN A 119 10.83 -17.26 26.74
C GLN A 119 10.80 -18.62 26.02
N LYS A 120 10.28 -19.67 26.67
CA LYS A 120 10.01 -21.00 26.09
C LYS A 120 8.93 -20.97 24.99
N ARG A 121 7.95 -20.05 25.07
CA ARG A 121 6.92 -19.87 24.03
C ARG A 121 7.46 -19.12 22.81
N GLY A 122 8.24 -18.06 23.01
CA GLY A 122 8.87 -17.31 21.92
C GLY A 122 9.89 -18.14 21.15
N THR A 123 10.77 -18.86 21.85
CA THR A 123 11.80 -19.69 21.21
C THR A 123 11.23 -20.94 20.57
N ASN A 124 10.19 -21.59 21.11
CA ASN A 124 9.55 -22.72 20.44
C ASN A 124 8.79 -22.32 19.17
N LEU A 125 8.14 -21.15 19.15
CA LEU A 125 7.49 -20.64 17.95
C LEU A 125 8.55 -20.26 16.90
N PHE A 126 9.59 -19.53 17.30
CA PHE A 126 10.68 -19.13 16.42
C PHE A 126 11.45 -20.34 15.88
N ASN A 127 11.74 -21.35 16.70
CA ASN A 127 12.42 -22.57 16.28
C ASN A 127 11.53 -23.47 15.41
N LYS A 128 10.20 -23.52 15.65
CA LYS A 128 9.26 -24.19 14.73
C LYS A 128 9.19 -23.49 13.38
N MET A 129 9.16 -22.15 13.37
CA MET A 129 9.16 -21.37 12.13
C MET A 129 10.49 -21.50 11.39
N ARG A 130 11.62 -21.42 12.11
CA ARG A 130 12.96 -21.61 11.55
C ARG A 130 13.15 -23.01 11.01
N ASN A 131 12.73 -24.05 11.73
CA ASN A 131 12.83 -25.43 11.26
C ASN A 131 11.88 -25.68 10.09
N ALA A 132 10.66 -25.11 10.08
CA ALA A 132 9.79 -25.18 8.91
C ALA A 132 10.40 -24.52 7.67
N VAL A 133 11.10 -23.39 7.83
CA VAL A 133 11.84 -22.69 6.76
C VAL A 133 13.08 -23.49 6.32
N VAL A 134 13.84 -24.06 7.26
CA VAL A 134 15.00 -24.91 6.96
C VAL A 134 14.58 -26.19 6.25
N ASP A 135 13.48 -26.82 6.66
CA ASP A 135 12.91 -28.00 6.01
C ASP A 135 12.38 -27.66 4.61
N THR A 136 11.75 -26.50 4.41
CA THR A 136 11.36 -26.05 3.05
C THR A 136 12.56 -25.73 2.16
N VAL A 137 13.65 -25.19 2.71
CA VAL A 137 14.88 -24.92 1.97
C VAL A 137 15.65 -26.21 1.66
N ALA A 138 15.68 -27.18 2.57
CA ALA A 138 16.27 -28.50 2.36
C ALA A 138 15.50 -29.32 1.32
N ASP A 139 14.16 -29.25 1.33
CA ASP A 139 13.30 -29.90 0.34
C ASP A 139 13.39 -29.21 -1.04
N ALA A 140 13.55 -27.89 -1.09
CA ALA A 140 13.81 -27.14 -2.33
C ALA A 140 15.20 -27.42 -2.92
N ALA A 141 16.17 -27.84 -2.09
CA ALA A 141 17.52 -28.22 -2.51
C ALA A 141 17.61 -29.64 -3.08
N GLY A 142 16.52 -30.43 -3.05
CA GLY A 142 16.41 -31.68 -3.81
C GLY A 142 17.37 -32.79 -3.39
N VAL A 143 17.79 -32.86 -2.13
CA VAL A 143 18.64 -33.96 -1.63
C VAL A 143 17.78 -34.91 -0.79
N ALA A 144 17.19 -35.91 -1.45
CA ALA A 144 16.55 -37.05 -0.78
C ALA A 144 17.36 -38.32 -1.05
N ASN A 145 17.96 -38.87 0.00
CA ASN A 145 18.56 -40.20 -0.03
C ASN A 145 17.48 -41.29 0.07
N VAL A 146 17.78 -42.39 -0.62
CA VAL A 146 17.01 -43.60 -0.92
C VAL A 146 16.34 -44.24 0.31
N ARG A 147 15.11 -44.72 0.11
CA ARG A 147 14.33 -45.55 1.06
C ARG A 147 14.80 -47.01 1.05
N ASP A 148 14.84 -47.57 2.25
CA ASP A 148 14.95 -49.00 2.56
C ASP A 148 13.53 -49.63 2.65
N PRO A 149 13.24 -50.81 2.06
CA PRO A 149 11.91 -51.42 2.10
C PRO A 149 11.89 -52.64 3.04
N SER A 150 11.32 -52.51 4.24
CA SER A 150 10.99 -53.69 5.07
C SER A 150 9.86 -53.43 6.09
N VAL A 151 8.63 -53.32 5.60
CA VAL A 151 7.44 -53.62 6.44
C VAL A 151 6.39 -54.33 5.58
N LYS A 152 6.50 -55.66 5.50
CA LYS A 152 5.44 -56.57 5.06
C LYS A 152 5.40 -57.74 6.05
N SER A 153 4.59 -57.61 7.09
CA SER A 153 3.90 -58.73 7.76
C SER A 153 3.16 -58.20 8.98
N LEU A 154 1.85 -58.01 8.86
CA LEU A 154 0.84 -58.11 9.93
C LEU A 154 -0.54 -57.81 9.31
N GLN A 155 -0.95 -58.67 8.39
CA GLN A 155 -2.34 -58.83 7.99
C GLN A 155 -2.63 -60.32 8.08
N ASN A 156 -3.06 -60.75 9.25
CA ASN A 156 -3.95 -61.90 9.45
C ASN A 156 -4.29 -61.97 10.95
N ASN A 157 -5.42 -61.35 11.30
CA ASN A 157 -6.32 -61.81 12.36
C ASN A 157 -7.63 -61.02 12.22
N SER A 158 -8.52 -61.55 11.40
CA SER A 158 -9.93 -61.17 11.40
C SER A 158 -10.59 -61.71 12.68
N ASN A 159 -10.51 -60.95 13.76
CA ASN A 159 -11.41 -61.15 14.89
C ASN A 159 -12.77 -60.57 14.49
N THR A 160 -13.73 -61.45 14.27
CA THR A 160 -15.15 -61.16 14.11
C THR A 160 -15.61 -60.28 15.27
N TYR A 161 -15.94 -59.02 15.00
CA TYR A 161 -16.60 -58.17 15.99
C TYR A 161 -18.05 -58.66 16.14
N PRO A 162 -18.53 -58.96 17.36
CA PRO A 162 -19.95 -59.20 17.59
C PRO A 162 -20.72 -57.92 17.19
N SER A 163 -21.68 -58.06 16.29
CA SER A 163 -22.38 -56.94 15.63
C SER A 163 -23.31 -56.15 16.54
N GLU A 164 -23.53 -56.60 17.78
CA GLU A 164 -24.43 -55.97 18.74
C GLU A 164 -23.84 -56.12 20.14
N VAL A 165 -23.13 -55.09 20.60
CA VAL A 165 -22.66 -55.00 21.98
C VAL A 165 -23.20 -53.68 22.51
N GLU A 166 -23.81 -53.65 23.68
CA GLU A 166 -24.30 -52.41 24.29
C GLU A 166 -23.25 -51.86 25.26
N CYS A 167 -23.18 -50.53 25.37
CA CYS A 167 -22.36 -49.91 26.41
C CYS A 167 -22.88 -50.34 27.79
N HIS A 168 -22.04 -50.94 28.63
CA HIS A 168 -22.44 -51.38 29.97
C HIS A 168 -22.87 -50.22 30.89
N MET A 169 -22.57 -48.96 30.53
CA MET A 169 -22.92 -47.79 31.34
C MET A 169 -24.08 -46.95 30.79
N CYS A 170 -24.18 -46.77 29.47
CA CYS A 170 -25.26 -45.96 28.86
C CYS A 170 -26.20 -46.76 27.94
N LEU A 171 -25.94 -48.05 27.74
CA LEU A 171 -26.69 -48.97 26.88
C LEU A 171 -26.80 -48.57 25.40
N GLU A 172 -26.08 -47.54 24.95
CA GLU A 172 -26.02 -47.18 23.53
C GLU A 172 -25.24 -48.24 22.72
N LEU A 173 -25.58 -48.38 21.43
CA LEU A 173 -24.92 -49.22 20.42
C LEU A 173 -23.88 -48.39 19.64
N GLY A 174 -22.70 -48.96 19.32
CA GLY A 174 -21.57 -48.20 18.77
C GLY A 174 -20.21 -48.92 18.75
N VAL A 175 -19.12 -48.19 18.48
CA VAL A 175 -17.76 -48.75 18.52
C VAL A 175 -17.23 -48.65 19.95
N PHE A 176 -17.08 -49.79 20.63
CA PHE A 176 -16.77 -49.86 22.06
C PHE A 176 -15.30 -50.17 22.36
N ARG A 177 -14.82 -49.64 23.50
CA ARG A 177 -13.56 -50.07 24.11
C ARG A 177 -13.87 -51.09 25.19
N ARG A 178 -13.07 -52.17 25.24
CA ARG A 178 -13.22 -53.21 26.25
C ARG A 178 -12.37 -52.87 27.48
N CYS A 179 -12.99 -52.87 28.66
CA CYS A 179 -12.29 -52.72 29.94
C CYS A 179 -12.78 -53.76 30.93
N CYS A 180 -11.87 -54.48 31.58
CA CYS A 180 -12.22 -55.43 32.63
C CYS A 180 -13.39 -56.36 32.20
N ASN A 181 -13.28 -56.90 30.98
CA ASN A 181 -14.23 -57.75 30.26
C ASN A 181 -15.58 -57.14 29.81
N ALA A 182 -15.93 -55.92 30.19
CA ALA A 182 -17.12 -55.20 29.72
C ALA A 182 -16.80 -54.20 28.60
N TYR A 183 -17.80 -53.84 27.81
CA TYR A 183 -17.68 -52.87 26.72
C TYR A 183 -18.28 -51.52 27.14
N TYR A 184 -17.55 -50.44 26.91
CA TYR A 184 -17.98 -49.08 27.24
C TYR A 184 -17.86 -48.18 26.02
N CYS A 185 -18.83 -47.27 25.83
CA CYS A 185 -18.78 -46.29 24.76
C CYS A 185 -17.64 -45.31 25.01
N HIS A 186 -17.13 -44.69 23.95
CA HIS A 186 -15.99 -43.78 24.05
C HIS A 186 -16.26 -42.65 25.06
N LEU A 187 -17.48 -42.13 25.11
CA LEU A 187 -17.86 -41.06 26.06
C LEU A 187 -17.83 -41.57 27.51
N CYS A 188 -18.43 -42.74 27.76
CA CYS A 188 -18.53 -43.35 29.09
C CYS A 188 -17.18 -43.79 29.64
N TYR A 189 -16.30 -44.33 28.78
CA TYR A 189 -14.98 -44.82 29.19
C TYR A 189 -14.06 -43.70 29.70
N TYR A 190 -14.14 -42.49 29.13
CA TYR A 190 -13.26 -41.37 29.51
C TYR A 190 -13.88 -40.40 30.53
N ARG A 191 -15.19 -40.48 30.81
CA ARG A 191 -15.90 -39.53 31.67
C ARG A 191 -15.34 -39.44 33.10
N SER A 192 -14.83 -40.54 33.64
CA SER A 192 -14.32 -40.64 35.02
C SER A 192 -12.79 -40.55 35.13
N GLY A 193 -12.05 -40.50 34.02
CA GLY A 193 -10.57 -40.64 34.01
C GLY A 193 -10.04 -42.02 34.48
N HIS A 194 -10.93 -42.88 34.96
CA HIS A 194 -10.66 -44.22 35.48
C HIS A 194 -11.54 -45.23 34.73
N CYS A 195 -11.05 -46.45 34.56
CA CYS A 195 -11.85 -47.50 33.93
C CYS A 195 -13.13 -47.77 34.76
N PRO A 196 -14.33 -47.69 34.18
CA PRO A 196 -15.57 -47.83 34.95
C PRO A 196 -15.74 -49.18 35.64
N GLY A 197 -15.18 -50.25 35.07
CA GLY A 197 -15.34 -51.62 35.60
C GLY A 197 -14.40 -51.98 36.75
N CYS A 198 -13.25 -51.32 36.89
CA CYS A 198 -12.22 -51.72 37.86
C CYS A 198 -11.47 -50.56 38.51
N ALA A 199 -11.94 -49.32 38.29
CA ALA A 199 -11.42 -48.07 38.86
C ALA A 199 -9.91 -47.82 38.69
N LYS A 200 -9.21 -48.62 37.87
CA LYS A 200 -7.80 -48.42 37.59
C LYS A 200 -7.65 -47.16 36.75
N GLU A 201 -6.72 -46.27 37.14
CA GLU A 201 -6.35 -45.11 36.36
C GLU A 201 -6.00 -45.56 34.95
N VAL A 202 -6.71 -45.01 33.97
CA VAL A 202 -6.40 -45.29 32.58
C VAL A 202 -5.23 -44.38 32.23
N PRO A 203 -4.08 -44.90 31.76
CA PRO A 203 -3.06 -44.01 31.21
C PRO A 203 -3.76 -43.24 30.09
N LEU A 204 -3.86 -41.92 30.26
CA LEU A 204 -4.54 -41.02 29.31
C LEU A 204 -3.68 -40.89 28.04
N THR A 205 -3.38 -42.00 27.37
CA THR A 205 -2.74 -42.00 26.07
C THR A 205 -3.79 -41.71 25.02
N GLY A 206 -3.84 -40.44 24.60
CA GLY A 206 -4.71 -39.97 23.53
C GLY A 206 -5.93 -39.22 24.04
N ILE A 207 -5.99 -37.93 23.68
CA ILE A 207 -7.14 -37.00 23.74
C ILE A 207 -7.50 -36.44 25.13
N ALA A 208 -7.18 -37.10 26.25
CA ALA A 208 -7.57 -36.59 27.59
C ALA A 208 -6.42 -36.05 28.46
N ILE A 209 -5.17 -36.04 27.95
CA ILE A 209 -4.20 -35.03 28.38
C ILE A 209 -4.70 -33.71 27.78
N ASP A 210 -4.68 -32.62 28.54
CA ASP A 210 -5.06 -31.23 28.18
C ASP A 210 -4.30 -30.74 26.92
N LYS A 211 -4.59 -31.39 25.79
CA LYS A 211 -4.08 -31.07 24.47
C LYS A 211 -4.82 -29.82 24.12
N PHE A 212 -4.09 -28.71 24.12
CA PHE A 212 -4.41 -27.44 23.49
C PHE A 212 -5.54 -27.60 22.49
N ASP A 213 -6.78 -27.34 22.92
CA ASP A 213 -7.97 -27.41 22.07
C ASP A 213 -7.71 -26.44 20.91
N PRO A 214 -7.40 -26.93 19.70
CA PRO A 214 -7.09 -26.03 18.59
C PRO A 214 -8.29 -25.13 18.27
N SER A 215 -9.50 -25.57 18.63
CA SER A 215 -10.74 -24.79 18.58
C SER A 215 -10.68 -23.51 19.42
N LYS A 216 -10.26 -23.57 20.69
CA LYS A 216 -10.19 -22.37 21.56
C LYS A 216 -9.21 -21.33 21.01
N PHE A 217 -8.05 -21.78 20.51
CA PHE A 217 -7.09 -20.89 19.88
C PHE A 217 -7.63 -20.31 18.58
N ALA A 218 -8.24 -21.13 17.73
CA ALA A 218 -8.79 -20.69 16.46
C ALA A 218 -9.96 -19.70 16.65
N VAL A 219 -10.84 -19.93 17.63
CA VAL A 219 -11.88 -18.98 18.05
C VAL A 219 -11.26 -17.68 18.58
N GLY A 220 -10.23 -17.76 19.43
CA GLY A 220 -9.53 -16.59 19.91
C GLY A 220 -8.90 -15.75 18.79
N VAL A 221 -8.25 -16.41 17.82
CA VAL A 221 -7.66 -15.76 16.64
C VAL A 221 -8.74 -15.11 15.78
N THR A 222 -9.89 -15.75 15.59
CA THR A 222 -10.96 -15.17 14.79
C THR A 222 -11.62 -13.96 15.44
N TRP A 223 -11.82 -13.95 16.76
CA TRP A 223 -12.25 -12.76 17.47
C TRP A 223 -11.23 -11.63 17.37
N ALA A 224 -9.95 -11.94 17.53
CA ALA A 224 -8.87 -10.96 17.36
C ALA A 224 -8.86 -10.37 15.95
N LEU A 225 -9.03 -11.19 14.91
CA LEU A 225 -9.13 -10.73 13.51
C LEU A 225 -10.36 -9.86 13.28
N SER A 226 -11.53 -10.24 13.80
CA SER A 226 -12.75 -9.44 13.66
C SER A 226 -12.65 -8.09 14.37
N VAL A 227 -12.12 -8.06 15.60
CA VAL A 227 -11.87 -6.81 16.33
C VAL A 227 -10.86 -5.96 15.58
N LEU A 228 -9.77 -6.55 15.07
CA LEU A 228 -8.78 -5.85 14.27
C LEU A 228 -9.39 -5.24 13.00
N LEU A 229 -10.25 -5.97 12.29
CA LEU A 229 -10.93 -5.46 11.10
C LEU A 229 -11.84 -4.28 11.44
N VAL A 230 -12.66 -4.39 12.49
CA VAL A 230 -13.56 -3.30 12.93
C VAL A 230 -12.77 -2.07 13.38
N VAL A 231 -11.74 -2.26 14.21
CA VAL A 231 -10.87 -1.17 14.67
C VAL A 231 -10.12 -0.54 13.50
N SER A 232 -9.63 -1.33 12.54
CA SER A 232 -8.94 -0.81 11.35
C SER A 232 -9.88 -0.01 10.45
N ALA A 233 -11.14 -0.44 10.29
CA ALA A 233 -12.15 0.27 9.51
C ALA A 233 -12.55 1.58 10.20
N ALA A 234 -12.80 1.55 11.51
CA ALA A 234 -13.09 2.75 12.30
C ALA A 234 -11.91 3.74 12.29
N THR A 235 -10.68 3.24 12.44
CA THR A 235 -9.45 4.05 12.38
C THR A 235 -9.26 4.64 10.99
N SER A 236 -9.48 3.86 9.92
CA SER A 236 -9.37 4.36 8.54
C SER A 236 -10.41 5.44 8.25
N LEU A 237 -11.66 5.28 8.73
CA LEU A 237 -12.70 6.31 8.61
C LEU A 237 -12.34 7.56 9.42
N ALA A 238 -11.87 7.40 10.66
CA ALA A 238 -11.44 8.51 11.51
C ALA A 238 -10.24 9.26 10.91
N LEU A 239 -9.22 8.54 10.40
CA LEU A 239 -8.07 9.13 9.72
C LEU A 239 -8.46 9.80 8.40
N SER A 240 -9.40 9.23 7.64
CA SER A 240 -9.91 9.85 6.40
C SER A 240 -10.70 11.12 6.70
N TYR A 241 -11.53 11.10 7.73
CA TYR A 241 -12.24 12.29 8.22
C TYR A 241 -11.27 13.36 8.70
N TRP A 242 -10.29 12.96 9.53
CA TRP A 242 -9.23 13.86 10.01
C TRP A 242 -8.45 14.46 8.84
N ASN A 243 -8.04 13.64 7.87
CA ASN A 243 -7.34 14.10 6.67
C ASN A 243 -8.12 15.21 5.94
N VAL A 244 -9.43 15.02 5.74
CA VAL A 244 -10.29 16.00 5.08
C VAL A 244 -10.52 17.25 5.94
N ALA A 245 -10.63 17.09 7.26
CA ALA A 245 -10.82 18.20 8.20
C ALA A 245 -9.57 19.06 8.37
N THR A 246 -8.39 18.53 8.10
CA THR A 246 -7.10 19.23 8.24
C THR A 246 -6.51 19.71 6.93
N TYR A 247 -7.29 19.85 5.86
CA TYR A 247 -6.74 20.37 4.60
C TYR A 247 -6.29 21.83 4.76
N PRO A 248 -5.08 22.17 4.28
CA PRO A 248 -4.61 23.56 4.29
C PRO A 248 -5.49 24.43 3.40
N VAL A 249 -5.59 25.70 3.76
CA VAL A 249 -6.20 26.72 2.89
C VAL A 249 -5.09 27.35 2.06
N THR A 250 -5.23 27.29 0.74
CA THR A 250 -4.26 27.86 -0.20
C THR A 250 -4.73 29.20 -0.74
N THR A 251 -3.79 29.97 -1.29
CA THR A 251 -3.98 31.33 -1.82
C THR A 251 -5.09 31.37 -2.84
N TRP A 252 -5.14 30.44 -3.79
CA TRP A 252 -6.14 30.41 -4.86
C TRP A 252 -7.32 29.47 -4.56
N GLY A 253 -7.42 28.92 -3.35
CA GLY A 253 -8.52 28.05 -2.95
C GLY A 253 -8.43 26.61 -3.48
N HIS A 254 -7.27 26.20 -4.01
CA HIS A 254 -7.01 24.83 -4.40
C HIS A 254 -6.93 23.90 -3.18
N THR A 255 -7.43 22.67 -3.32
CA THR A 255 -7.35 21.68 -2.25
C THR A 255 -6.06 20.86 -2.38
N CYS A 256 -5.16 20.98 -1.41
CA CYS A 256 -3.93 20.18 -1.37
C CYS A 256 -4.27 18.68 -1.36
N ARG A 257 -3.63 17.90 -2.23
CA ARG A 257 -3.92 16.46 -2.35
C ARG A 257 -2.85 15.64 -1.65
N GLY A 258 -3.27 14.58 -0.98
CA GLY A 258 -2.36 13.66 -0.31
C GLY A 258 -2.97 13.07 0.95
N TRP A 259 -2.18 12.23 1.60
CA TRP A 259 -2.48 11.71 2.93
C TRP A 259 -1.82 12.61 3.95
N PHE A 260 -2.64 13.36 4.69
CA PHE A 260 -2.25 14.47 5.57
C PHE A 260 -1.38 15.50 4.85
N PRO A 261 -1.92 16.20 3.83
CA PRO A 261 -1.16 17.21 3.13
C PRO A 261 -0.72 18.31 4.09
N SER A 262 0.55 18.67 4.00
CA SER A 262 1.22 19.71 4.78
C SER A 262 1.77 20.78 3.85
N CYS A 263 1.99 21.97 4.40
CA CYS A 263 2.58 23.10 3.67
C CYS A 263 4.11 23.07 3.78
N ASP A 264 4.72 21.92 3.50
CA ASP A 264 6.16 21.72 3.69
C ASP A 264 6.98 22.18 2.49
N LEU A 265 6.33 22.48 1.36
CA LEU A 265 7.02 22.90 0.14
C LEU A 265 7.37 24.37 0.24
N VAL A 266 8.64 24.69 0.49
CA VAL A 266 9.11 26.08 0.45
C VAL A 266 9.33 26.51 -0.99
N VAL A 267 8.62 27.55 -1.42
CA VAL A 267 8.67 28.08 -2.78
C VAL A 267 9.01 29.56 -2.76
N CYS A 268 9.75 29.99 -3.79
CA CYS A 268 9.95 31.38 -4.12
C CYS A 268 9.34 31.65 -5.48
N VAL A 269 8.34 32.54 -5.51
CA VAL A 269 7.62 32.94 -6.70
C VAL A 269 7.94 34.39 -7.03
N ASP A 270 8.38 34.64 -8.26
CA ASP A 270 8.55 35.97 -8.82
C ASP A 270 7.20 36.68 -8.91
N PHE A 271 7.16 37.91 -8.39
CA PHE A 271 5.97 38.73 -8.35
C PHE A 271 6.00 39.71 -9.54
N ASP A 272 5.21 39.39 -10.57
CA ASP A 272 5.11 40.12 -11.83
C ASP A 272 4.35 41.46 -11.72
N GLY A 273 4.42 42.13 -10.56
CA GLY A 273 3.85 43.45 -10.34
C GLY A 273 4.49 44.43 -11.32
N GLY A 274 3.72 44.83 -12.34
CA GLY A 274 4.20 45.54 -13.51
C GLY A 274 5.21 46.64 -13.22
N ILE A 275 6.37 46.50 -13.86
CA ILE A 275 7.33 47.55 -14.26
C ILE A 275 7.84 48.45 -13.13
N GLY A 276 9.04 48.11 -12.64
CA GLY A 276 10.08 49.09 -12.33
C GLY A 276 9.94 49.89 -11.04
N TYR A 277 11.07 50.09 -10.37
CA TYR A 277 11.20 51.09 -9.32
C TYR A 277 10.93 52.49 -9.91
N GLY A 278 9.68 52.95 -9.82
CA GLY A 278 9.27 54.30 -10.23
C GLY A 278 8.38 54.35 -11.49
N GLU A 279 7.29 55.10 -11.37
CA GLU A 279 6.41 55.66 -12.42
C GLU A 279 5.26 54.84 -13.02
N GLY A 280 5.14 53.53 -12.78
CA GLY A 280 3.90 52.79 -13.07
C GLY A 280 3.06 52.62 -11.81
N GLY A 281 1.81 53.06 -11.79
CA GLY A 281 0.89 52.79 -10.69
C GLY A 281 0.81 51.29 -10.41
N MET A 282 1.50 50.82 -9.36
CA MET A 282 1.52 49.42 -8.98
C MET A 282 0.09 48.98 -8.69
N THR A 283 -0.34 47.94 -9.39
CA THR A 283 -1.52 47.16 -9.02
C THR A 283 -1.38 46.76 -7.55
N GLU A 284 -2.50 46.78 -6.82
CA GLU A 284 -2.62 46.19 -5.47
C GLU A 284 -1.78 44.90 -5.40
N TYR A 285 -1.02 44.69 -4.32
CA TYR A 285 -0.11 43.56 -4.14
C TYR A 285 -0.85 42.21 -4.12
N ILE A 286 -1.37 41.79 -5.26
CA ILE A 286 -2.12 40.57 -5.46
C ILE A 286 -1.15 39.55 -6.03
N PRO A 287 -1.03 38.35 -5.43
CA PRO A 287 -0.16 37.28 -5.92
C PRO A 287 -0.28 37.05 -7.44
N SER A 288 0.83 36.65 -8.06
CA SER A 288 0.85 36.30 -9.48
C SER A 288 0.02 35.06 -9.74
N THR A 289 -0.71 35.05 -10.86
CA THR A 289 -1.35 33.84 -11.38
C THR A 289 -0.29 32.92 -12.00
N GLN A 290 -0.54 31.63 -12.04
CA GLN A 290 0.24 30.64 -12.73
C GLN A 290 0.29 30.94 -14.25
N PRO A 291 1.38 30.53 -14.92
CA PRO A 291 2.49 29.73 -14.40
C PRO A 291 3.38 30.54 -13.46
N TYR A 292 3.68 30.00 -12.28
CA TYR A 292 4.58 30.68 -11.35
C TYR A 292 5.97 30.72 -11.96
N ARG A 293 6.51 31.93 -12.08
CA ARG A 293 7.91 32.10 -12.41
C ARG A 293 8.72 31.90 -11.12
N VAL A 294 9.66 30.97 -11.14
CA VAL A 294 10.56 30.74 -10.01
C VAL A 294 11.47 31.95 -9.88
N CYS A 295 11.72 32.40 -8.65
CA CYS A 295 12.60 33.52 -8.40
C CYS A 295 13.98 33.31 -9.02
N ASP A 296 14.47 34.33 -9.73
CA ASP A 296 15.84 34.42 -10.21
C ASP A 296 16.55 35.53 -9.44
N ARG A 297 17.65 35.20 -8.77
CA ARG A 297 18.43 36.15 -7.96
C ARG A 297 18.86 37.39 -8.73
N SER A 298 19.04 37.25 -10.04
CA SER A 298 19.54 38.33 -10.90
C SER A 298 18.45 39.20 -11.51
N LEU A 299 17.19 38.72 -11.54
CA LEU A 299 16.12 39.36 -12.30
C LEU A 299 14.89 39.70 -11.45
N THR A 300 14.66 38.96 -10.37
CA THR A 300 13.43 39.04 -9.58
C THR A 300 13.56 40.08 -8.48
N ALA A 301 13.02 41.28 -8.73
CA ALA A 301 13.02 42.39 -7.76
C ALA A 301 11.99 42.18 -6.64
N ASN A 302 10.78 41.75 -7.01
CA ASN A 302 9.70 41.48 -6.08
C ASN A 302 9.46 39.97 -6.03
N GLN A 303 9.37 39.39 -4.84
CA GLN A 303 9.17 37.96 -4.70
C GLN A 303 8.30 37.58 -3.50
N VAL A 304 7.53 36.52 -3.68
CA VAL A 304 6.75 35.88 -2.63
C VAL A 304 7.47 34.61 -2.22
N VAL A 305 8.04 34.60 -1.01
CA VAL A 305 8.60 33.39 -0.40
C VAL A 305 7.58 32.86 0.59
N GLY A 306 7.19 31.61 0.42
CA GLY A 306 6.22 31.01 1.32
C GLY A 306 6.21 29.50 1.32
N SER A 307 5.47 28.99 2.29
CA SER A 307 5.11 27.58 2.36
C SER A 307 3.99 27.30 1.36
N ALA A 308 4.07 26.19 0.64
CA ALA A 308 3.13 25.75 -0.38
C ALA A 308 2.79 24.27 -0.19
N CYS A 309 1.72 23.84 -0.86
CA CYS A 309 1.33 22.46 -0.94
C CYS A 309 1.10 22.05 -2.40
N VAL A 310 1.23 20.77 -2.69
CA VAL A 310 0.95 20.22 -4.02
C VAL A 310 -0.55 19.86 -4.10
N TYR A 311 -1.30 20.52 -4.98
CA TYR A 311 -2.71 20.20 -5.22
C TYR A 311 -2.90 19.25 -6.40
N ASP A 312 -1.96 19.20 -7.35
CA ASP A 312 -1.94 18.24 -8.45
C ASP A 312 -0.54 17.63 -8.57
N GLN A 313 -0.35 16.45 -7.96
CA GLN A 313 0.92 15.73 -7.95
C GLN A 313 1.41 15.38 -9.35
N GLU A 314 0.49 15.06 -10.27
CA GLU A 314 0.86 14.74 -11.64
C GLU A 314 1.35 15.99 -12.37
N LEU A 315 0.62 17.10 -12.26
CA LEU A 315 1.05 18.37 -12.84
C LEU A 315 2.39 18.80 -12.27
N TYR A 316 2.58 18.68 -10.95
CA TYR A 316 3.82 19.02 -10.26
C TYR A 316 5.01 18.22 -10.74
N VAL A 317 4.92 16.88 -10.74
CA VAL A 317 6.02 16.03 -11.21
C VAL A 317 6.24 16.20 -12.72
N PHE A 318 5.17 16.30 -13.50
CA PHE A 318 5.28 16.34 -14.97
C PHE A 318 5.77 17.66 -15.53
N SER A 319 5.56 18.76 -14.81
CA SER A 319 6.08 20.09 -15.11
C SER A 319 7.48 20.32 -14.54
N ASN A 320 8.15 19.28 -14.06
CA ASN A 320 9.46 19.38 -13.39
C ASN A 320 9.43 20.32 -12.19
N HIS A 321 8.38 20.19 -11.37
CA HIS A 321 8.16 21.01 -10.18
C HIS A 321 8.09 22.50 -10.53
N THR A 322 7.25 22.89 -11.50
CA THR A 322 7.03 24.31 -11.81
C THR A 322 5.56 24.71 -11.69
N LEU A 323 4.64 23.74 -11.79
CA LEU A 323 3.18 23.93 -11.76
C LEU A 323 2.56 22.96 -10.74
N GLY A 324 1.25 23.03 -10.48
CA GLY A 324 0.54 22.02 -9.68
C GLY A 324 0.72 22.12 -8.15
N TYR A 325 1.30 23.21 -7.68
CA TYR A 325 1.32 23.58 -6.27
C TYR A 325 0.67 24.95 -6.07
N ASP A 326 0.22 25.23 -4.86
CA ASP A 326 -0.31 26.54 -4.46
C ASP A 326 0.29 26.93 -3.11
N THR A 327 0.52 28.22 -2.95
CA THR A 327 1.01 28.81 -1.70
C THR A 327 -0.05 28.71 -0.61
N CYS A 328 0.36 28.37 0.61
CA CYS A 328 -0.54 28.19 1.73
C CYS A 328 -0.75 29.51 2.48
N ILE A 329 -2.02 29.81 2.80
CA ILE A 329 -2.40 30.95 3.64
C ILE A 329 -2.30 30.55 5.12
N SER A 330 -2.91 29.43 5.45
CA SER A 330 -2.96 28.90 6.81
C SER A 330 -2.95 27.38 6.81
N SER A 331 -2.32 26.80 7.83
CA SER A 331 -2.28 25.37 8.08
C SER A 331 -2.65 25.16 9.55
N PRO A 332 -3.80 24.52 9.85
CA PRO A 332 -4.23 24.28 11.24
C PRO A 332 -3.20 23.51 12.08
N ARG A 333 -2.31 22.76 11.41
CA ARG A 333 -1.28 21.92 12.04
C ARG A 333 -0.03 22.72 12.41
N ASP A 334 0.31 23.71 11.59
CA ASP A 334 1.51 24.53 11.79
C ASP A 334 1.27 25.66 12.80
N GLU A 335 0.03 26.13 12.94
CA GLU A 335 -0.35 27.07 14.00
C GLU A 335 -0.19 26.48 15.41
N ALA A 336 -0.48 25.19 15.58
CA ALA A 336 -0.36 24.51 16.87
C ALA A 336 1.09 24.14 17.25
N THR A 337 1.98 24.00 16.26
CA THR A 337 3.36 23.55 16.46
C THR A 337 4.40 24.67 16.38
N ARG A 338 4.06 25.84 15.81
CA ARG A 338 4.93 27.01 15.83
C ARG A 338 5.12 27.53 17.26
N THR A 339 6.28 27.25 17.85
CA THR A 339 6.79 28.05 18.96
C THR A 339 6.91 29.49 18.46
N LYS A 340 6.20 30.44 19.09
CA LYS A 340 6.24 31.90 18.82
C LYS A 340 7.64 32.55 18.95
N ILE A 341 8.68 31.76 19.17
CA ILE A 341 10.05 32.22 19.33
C ILE A 341 10.67 32.33 17.93
N ILE A 342 10.63 33.55 17.39
CA ILE A 342 11.23 33.92 16.10
C ILE A 342 12.76 33.93 16.25
N THR A 343 13.39 32.77 16.33
CA THR A 343 14.87 32.62 16.33
C THR A 343 15.43 32.21 14.96
N ALA A 344 14.54 31.93 14.00
CA ALA A 344 14.86 31.69 12.61
C ALA A 344 13.73 32.26 11.73
N PRO A 345 14.02 32.71 10.51
CA PRO A 345 12.99 33.10 9.57
C PRO A 345 12.37 31.80 9.02
N HIS A 346 11.24 31.38 9.60
CA HIS A 346 10.53 30.21 9.10
C HIS A 346 9.86 30.56 7.76
N PRO A 347 9.78 29.60 6.81
CA PRO A 347 9.06 29.80 5.55
C PRO A 347 7.64 30.27 5.86
N LEU A 348 7.36 31.52 5.51
CA LEU A 348 6.17 32.22 5.96
C LEU A 348 4.95 31.55 5.32
N LEU A 349 3.95 31.22 6.14
CA LEU A 349 2.61 31.03 5.59
C LEU A 349 2.13 32.43 5.21
N LEU A 350 1.42 32.56 4.09
CA LEU A 350 0.74 33.80 3.73
C LEU A 350 -0.41 34.02 4.70
N LEU A 351 -0.12 34.35 5.95
CA LEU A 351 -1.11 34.51 7.01
C LEU A 351 -2.30 35.33 6.50
N SER A 352 -3.52 34.84 6.73
CA SER A 352 -4.76 35.51 6.28
C SER A 352 -4.96 36.92 6.84
N ASP A 353 -4.16 37.30 7.84
CA ASP A 353 -4.20 38.59 8.50
C ASP A 353 -3.30 39.61 7.78
N ASN A 354 -3.23 40.85 8.30
CA ASN A 354 -2.39 41.96 7.81
C ASN A 354 -0.86 41.68 7.80
N LEU A 355 -0.43 40.42 7.86
CA LEU A 355 0.95 39.95 7.93
C LEU A 355 1.42 39.23 6.66
N ALA A 356 0.52 38.86 5.73
CA ALA A 356 0.90 38.42 4.40
C ALA A 356 1.55 39.57 3.62
N GLY A 357 2.58 39.27 2.83
CA GLY A 357 3.32 40.28 2.10
C GLY A 357 4.25 39.72 1.04
N VAL A 358 4.84 40.63 0.29
CA VAL A 358 5.84 40.38 -0.75
C VAL A 358 7.17 40.99 -0.32
N TYR A 359 8.28 40.30 -0.57
CA TYR A 359 9.59 40.93 -0.45
C TYR A 359 9.78 41.88 -1.62
N VAL A 360 9.88 43.17 -1.32
CA VAL A 360 10.14 44.25 -2.29
C VAL A 360 11.62 44.60 -2.39
N PHE A 361 12.43 43.98 -1.52
CA PHE A 361 13.88 44.09 -1.50
C PHE A 361 14.43 42.79 -0.89
N ASP A 362 15.38 42.15 -1.56
CA ASP A 362 16.11 40.99 -1.02
C ASP A 362 17.51 40.95 -1.65
N ASP A 363 18.55 41.13 -0.81
CA ASP A 363 19.95 40.97 -1.21
C ASP A 363 20.65 39.99 -0.27
N ASP A 364 21.21 38.93 -0.85
CA ASP A 364 22.06 37.93 -0.17
C ASP A 364 23.56 38.23 -0.39
N PHE A 365 23.89 39.31 -1.09
CA PHE A 365 25.24 39.78 -1.38
C PHE A 365 26.11 38.79 -2.18
N GLU A 366 25.51 37.78 -2.81
CA GLU A 366 26.25 36.83 -3.65
C GLU A 366 26.49 37.34 -5.07
N LEU A 367 25.64 38.25 -5.53
CA LEU A 367 25.77 38.90 -6.83
C LEU A 367 26.24 40.34 -6.64
N PRO A 368 27.15 40.86 -7.47
CA PRO A 368 27.56 42.25 -7.37
C PRO A 368 26.34 43.19 -7.54
N PRO A 369 26.36 44.41 -6.95
CA PRO A 369 25.20 45.31 -6.90
C PRO A 369 24.53 45.62 -8.25
N ARG A 370 25.28 45.53 -9.36
CA ARG A 370 24.76 45.77 -10.72
C ARG A 370 23.96 44.59 -11.31
N LEU A 371 24.12 43.40 -10.74
CA LEU A 371 23.49 42.16 -11.16
C LEU A 371 22.53 41.62 -10.09
N ALA A 372 22.56 42.14 -8.87
CA ALA A 372 21.59 41.83 -7.84
C ALA A 372 20.23 42.42 -8.22
N SER A 373 19.16 41.69 -7.92
CA SER A 373 17.79 42.17 -8.16
C SER A 373 17.38 43.31 -7.21
N ALA A 374 18.10 43.48 -6.10
CA ALA A 374 17.91 44.54 -5.12
C ALA A 374 18.74 45.79 -5.48
N PRO A 375 18.10 46.92 -5.86
CA PRO A 375 18.81 48.14 -6.16
C PRO A 375 19.08 48.92 -4.87
N TRP A 376 20.33 48.88 -4.43
CA TRP A 376 20.83 49.85 -3.46
C TRP A 376 20.92 51.24 -4.10
N HIS A 377 20.38 52.27 -3.44
CA HIS A 377 20.56 53.65 -3.87
C HIS A 377 22.01 54.09 -3.68
N GLU A 378 22.61 53.73 -2.54
CA GLU A 378 24.00 53.99 -2.23
C GLU A 378 24.57 52.90 -1.32
N ILE A 379 25.82 52.53 -1.57
CA ILE A 379 26.66 51.76 -0.64
C ILE A 379 27.96 52.54 -0.49
N VAL A 380 28.22 53.05 0.70
CA VAL A 380 29.42 53.86 1.01
C VAL A 380 30.32 53.05 1.94
N ASN A 381 31.51 52.72 1.44
CA ASN A 381 32.53 51.93 2.16
C ASN A 381 32.09 50.53 2.64
N GLY A 382 31.08 49.96 1.98
CA GLY A 382 30.70 48.55 2.11
C GLY A 382 31.20 47.74 0.91
N HIS A 383 31.70 46.53 1.17
CA HIS A 383 32.20 45.61 0.16
C HIS A 383 31.63 44.20 0.36
N TYR A 384 31.37 43.50 -0.73
CA TYR A 384 30.83 42.14 -0.72
C TYR A 384 32.01 41.21 -0.44
N SER A 385 32.04 40.58 0.74
CA SER A 385 33.20 39.83 1.24
C SER A 385 32.82 38.90 2.39
N ASP A 386 33.63 37.85 2.59
CA ASP A 386 33.61 36.97 3.75
C ASP A 386 34.50 37.47 4.91
N ALA A 387 35.03 38.69 4.86
CA ALA A 387 35.99 39.20 5.85
C ALA A 387 35.45 39.16 7.28
N CYS A 388 34.13 39.31 7.46
CA CYS A 388 33.44 39.14 8.74
C CYS A 388 32.75 37.78 8.89
N GLY A 389 33.10 36.81 8.06
CA GLY A 389 32.36 35.57 7.85
C GLY A 389 31.07 35.83 7.07
N VAL A 390 30.29 34.76 6.93
CA VAL A 390 28.98 34.75 6.26
C VAL A 390 27.95 34.11 7.17
N ASN A 391 26.67 34.33 6.89
CA ASN A 391 25.61 33.57 7.55
C ASN A 391 25.67 32.09 7.10
N LEU A 392 26.16 31.22 7.99
CA LEU A 392 26.32 29.78 7.72
C LEU A 392 25.07 28.95 8.03
N LYS A 393 23.93 29.56 8.38
CA LYS A 393 22.71 28.80 8.67
C LYS A 393 22.25 28.01 7.43
N GLU A 394 21.53 26.92 7.73
CA GLU A 394 20.96 25.94 6.79
C GLU A 394 20.39 26.56 5.50
N PRO A 395 20.39 25.80 4.38
CA PRO A 395 20.25 26.32 3.02
C PRO A 395 19.21 27.42 2.87
N PRO A 396 19.49 28.46 2.07
CA PRO A 396 18.68 29.66 1.99
C PRO A 396 17.19 29.33 1.81
N GLU A 397 16.34 30.02 2.58
CA GLU A 397 14.88 29.92 2.58
C GLU A 397 14.19 30.05 1.22
N ARG A 398 14.93 30.38 0.15
CA ARG A 398 14.39 30.47 -1.21
C ARG A 398 13.99 29.11 -1.82
N GLY A 399 14.11 28.01 -1.06
CA GLY A 399 13.60 26.69 -1.42
C GLY A 399 14.40 26.02 -2.54
N ASN A 400 14.39 24.68 -2.58
CA ASN A 400 15.01 23.89 -3.66
C ASN A 400 14.00 23.59 -4.79
N HIS A 401 13.18 24.57 -5.16
CA HIS A 401 12.11 24.35 -6.13
C HIS A 401 12.61 24.48 -7.58
N ALA A 402 12.03 23.70 -8.51
CA ALA A 402 12.41 23.64 -9.93
C ALA A 402 13.89 23.35 -10.24
N GLY A 403 14.60 22.66 -9.33
CA GLY A 403 16.02 22.31 -9.53
C GLY A 403 17.01 23.42 -9.18
N TYR A 404 16.57 24.50 -8.53
CA TYR A 404 17.49 25.43 -7.87
C TYR A 404 18.26 24.68 -6.78
N LYS A 405 19.58 24.63 -6.90
CA LYS A 405 20.44 24.17 -5.83
C LYS A 405 20.51 25.30 -4.80
N ALA A 406 20.34 24.97 -3.53
CA ALA A 406 20.73 25.85 -2.44
C ALA A 406 22.13 26.42 -2.72
N ALA A 407 22.20 27.71 -3.03
CA ALA A 407 23.49 28.36 -3.19
C ALA A 407 24.14 28.44 -1.82
N LYS A 408 25.44 28.16 -1.78
CA LYS A 408 26.23 28.37 -0.59
C LYS A 408 26.43 29.88 -0.44
N ASN A 409 26.18 30.43 0.74
CA ASN A 409 26.52 31.81 1.01
C ASN A 409 28.06 31.92 1.11
N GLU A 410 28.64 32.79 0.31
CA GLU A 410 30.07 33.06 0.21
C GLU A 410 30.42 34.50 0.57
N ASN A 411 29.44 35.41 0.58
CA ASN A 411 29.69 36.83 0.84
C ASN A 411 28.68 37.41 1.84
N ALA A 412 29.08 38.53 2.46
CA ALA A 412 28.22 39.42 3.21
C ALA A 412 28.58 40.88 2.85
N LEU A 413 27.76 41.86 3.20
CA LEU A 413 28.11 43.26 3.03
C LEU A 413 28.91 43.76 4.23
N VAL A 414 30.23 43.88 4.04
CA VAL A 414 31.20 44.20 5.10
C VAL A 414 31.67 45.65 5.00
N PHE A 415 31.59 46.39 6.10
CA PHE A 415 31.99 47.79 6.19
C PHE A 415 33.34 47.95 6.92
N THR A 416 34.37 48.33 6.17
CA THR A 416 35.75 48.52 6.68
C THR A 416 36.33 49.90 6.36
N GLY A 417 35.76 50.64 5.39
CA GLY A 417 36.36 51.88 4.90
C GLY A 417 36.34 53.05 5.89
N VAL A 418 36.95 54.16 5.47
CA VAL A 418 37.15 55.39 6.27
C VAL A 418 36.04 56.41 5.97
N TYR A 419 35.75 57.32 6.90
CA TYR A 419 34.73 58.39 6.80
C TYR A 419 33.29 57.94 7.07
N LYS A 420 32.53 57.55 6.04
CA LYS A 420 31.11 57.20 6.15
C LYS A 420 30.92 55.72 5.88
N ARG A 421 30.17 55.02 6.71
CA ARG A 421 29.78 53.62 6.48
C ARG A 421 28.27 53.54 6.48
N GLN A 422 27.68 53.44 5.29
CA GLN A 422 26.24 53.33 5.15
C GLN A 422 25.82 52.58 3.89
N ALA A 423 24.66 51.93 3.94
CA ALA A 423 23.98 51.40 2.77
C ALA A 423 22.51 51.78 2.83
N ALA A 424 22.00 52.39 1.76
CA ALA A 424 20.62 52.86 1.67
C ALA A 424 19.92 52.24 0.46
N THR A 425 18.68 51.78 0.67
CA THR A 425 17.83 51.25 -0.39
C THR A 425 17.26 52.39 -1.24
N VAL A 426 16.79 52.06 -2.44
CA VAL A 426 15.87 52.96 -3.16
C VAL A 426 14.56 53.15 -2.39
N GLY A 427 13.70 54.07 -2.84
CA GLY A 427 12.36 54.22 -2.29
C GLY A 427 11.51 52.99 -2.60
N LEU A 428 11.00 52.34 -1.56
CA LEU A 428 10.18 51.12 -1.64
C LEU A 428 8.73 51.45 -1.24
N ASN A 429 7.76 50.84 -1.90
CA ASN A 429 6.38 50.93 -1.45
C ASN A 429 6.17 49.95 -0.27
N VAL A 430 5.81 50.52 0.89
CA VAL A 430 5.52 49.82 2.15
C VAL A 430 4.30 50.48 2.82
N GLU A 431 3.38 51.01 2.03
CA GLU A 431 2.22 51.80 2.50
C GLU A 431 1.29 51.01 3.46
N HIS A 432 1.25 49.68 3.32
CA HIS A 432 0.48 48.80 4.18
C HIS A 432 1.29 48.24 5.37
N GLY A 433 2.48 48.79 5.60
CA GLY A 433 3.43 48.29 6.60
C GLY A 433 4.22 47.10 6.08
N GLY A 434 4.82 46.36 7.02
CA GLY A 434 5.72 45.27 6.69
C GLY A 434 6.83 45.11 7.71
N ARG A 435 7.95 44.52 7.28
CA ARG A 435 9.12 44.28 8.13
C ARG A 435 10.43 44.51 7.39
N VAL A 436 11.42 44.97 8.15
CA VAL A 436 12.83 44.97 7.74
C VAL A 436 13.52 43.84 8.50
N GLU A 437 14.10 42.90 7.76
CA GLU A 437 14.71 41.67 8.25
C GLU A 437 16.14 41.58 7.71
N PHE A 438 17.11 41.28 8.57
CA PHE A 438 18.51 41.16 8.16
C PHE A 438 19.32 40.43 9.24
N HIS A 439 20.49 39.95 8.88
CA HIS A 439 21.48 39.46 9.82
C HIS A 439 22.56 40.53 10.03
N ILE A 440 23.01 40.71 11.26
CA ILE A 440 24.13 41.61 11.58
C ILE A 440 25.20 40.91 12.42
N LYS A 441 26.44 41.30 12.19
CA LYS A 441 27.59 40.92 13.02
C LYS A 441 28.51 42.12 13.18
N MET A 442 28.97 42.36 14.40
CA MET A 442 30.03 43.32 14.68
C MET A 442 31.29 42.58 15.12
N GLY A 443 32.47 43.09 14.73
CA GLY A 443 33.74 42.40 14.91
C GLY A 443 33.99 41.98 16.36
N ALA A 444 34.19 40.68 16.59
CA ALA A 444 34.40 40.11 17.91
C ALA A 444 35.63 40.68 18.63
N ILE A 445 35.66 40.58 19.96
CA ILE A 445 36.88 40.86 20.73
C ILE A 445 37.84 39.70 20.48
N THR A 446 38.88 39.95 19.69
CA THR A 446 39.90 38.94 19.39
C THR A 446 41.27 39.56 19.64
N ASN A 447 42.17 38.77 20.23
CA ASN A 447 43.57 39.16 20.36
C ASN A 447 44.37 38.89 19.08
N ASP A 448 43.72 38.35 18.05
CA ASP A 448 44.34 38.05 16.77
C ASP A 448 44.46 39.32 15.92
N GLU A 449 45.68 39.87 15.86
CA GLU A 449 45.99 41.03 15.02
C GLU A 449 45.71 40.77 13.54
N PHE A 450 45.66 39.51 13.11
CA PHE A 450 45.40 39.11 11.72
C PHE A 450 43.92 38.87 11.39
N SER A 451 43.00 39.05 12.36
CA SER A 451 41.57 38.93 12.07
C SER A 451 41.16 39.93 10.97
N THR A 452 40.48 39.44 9.93
CA THR A 452 39.94 40.24 8.82
C THR A 452 38.78 41.13 9.30
N CYS A 453 38.01 40.67 10.29
CA CYS A 453 36.95 41.43 10.94
C CYS A 453 37.46 42.07 12.23
N LYS A 454 37.97 43.30 12.13
CA LYS A 454 38.56 44.00 13.28
C LYS A 454 37.53 44.26 14.37
N THR A 455 37.96 44.08 15.61
CA THR A 455 37.11 44.22 16.80
C THR A 455 36.37 45.54 16.83
N ALA A 456 35.07 45.47 17.12
CA ALA A 456 34.24 46.63 17.36
C ALA A 456 34.20 46.96 18.85
N TYR A 457 34.81 48.06 19.27
CA TYR A 457 34.77 48.56 20.65
C TYR A 457 33.61 49.54 20.84
N GLY A 458 33.28 50.32 19.82
CA GLY A 458 32.15 51.23 19.77
C GLY A 458 31.57 51.32 18.37
N GLY A 459 30.78 52.37 18.13
CA GLY A 459 30.16 52.63 16.84
C GLY A 459 28.94 51.80 16.56
N ASP A 460 27.87 52.12 17.29
CA ASP A 460 26.56 51.54 17.08
C ASP A 460 26.09 51.80 15.64
N VAL A 461 25.34 50.83 15.13
CA VAL A 461 24.76 50.92 13.78
C VAL A 461 23.29 51.28 13.95
N THR A 462 22.83 52.32 13.27
CA THR A 462 21.42 52.71 13.24
C THR A 462 20.76 52.17 11.98
N LEU A 463 19.52 51.69 12.13
CA LEU A 463 18.58 51.51 11.04
C LEU A 463 17.69 52.75 11.00
N GLU A 464 17.71 53.44 9.88
CA GLU A 464 16.98 54.69 9.64
C GLU A 464 16.02 54.52 8.45
N TYR A 465 14.97 55.34 8.40
CA TYR A 465 14.08 55.43 7.24
C TYR A 465 13.90 56.88 6.79
N SER A 466 13.57 57.09 5.52
CA SER A 466 13.19 58.38 4.95
C SER A 466 11.99 58.20 4.03
N VAL A 467 11.01 59.08 4.17
CA VAL A 467 9.80 59.11 3.32
C VAL A 467 9.99 60.18 2.24
N SER A 468 9.89 59.80 0.97
CA SER A 468 9.94 60.73 -0.18
C SER A 468 11.18 61.64 -0.19
N SER A 469 12.36 61.06 0.06
CA SER A 469 13.66 61.75 0.15
C SER A 469 13.73 62.90 1.17
N GLY A 470 12.92 62.83 2.23
CA GLY A 470 12.96 63.75 3.37
C GLY A 470 14.07 63.43 4.39
N GLU A 471 13.92 63.96 5.60
CA GLU A 471 14.83 63.73 6.73
C GLU A 471 14.90 62.24 7.12
N TRP A 472 16.07 61.78 7.54
CA TRP A 472 16.28 60.41 8.01
C TRP A 472 15.90 60.28 9.48
N ILE A 473 14.97 59.37 9.77
CA ILE A 473 14.45 59.13 11.11
C ILE A 473 14.96 57.77 11.60
N VAL A 474 15.49 57.73 12.82
CA VAL A 474 16.00 56.49 13.43
C VAL A 474 14.84 55.55 13.77
N MET A 475 14.89 54.33 13.23
CA MET A 475 13.95 53.24 13.49
C MET A 475 14.43 52.33 14.62
N ALA A 476 15.72 51.98 14.61
CA ALA A 476 16.34 51.12 15.60
C ALA A 476 17.84 51.39 15.72
N THR A 477 18.42 51.09 16.88
CA THR A 477 19.87 51.16 17.13
C THR A 477 20.39 49.80 17.54
N MET A 478 21.39 49.31 16.81
CA MET A 478 22.08 48.06 17.07
C MET A 478 23.33 48.36 17.91
N GLU A 479 23.20 48.16 19.22
CA GLU A 479 24.28 48.45 20.15
C GLU A 479 25.44 47.45 20.03
N VAL A 480 26.67 47.97 20.00
CA VAL A 480 27.85 47.15 19.69
C VAL A 480 28.04 46.01 20.67
N TRP A 481 27.83 46.23 21.96
CA TRP A 481 28.04 45.20 22.99
C TRP A 481 27.13 43.97 22.80
N LYS A 482 25.97 44.14 22.15
CA LYS A 482 24.98 43.07 21.92
C LYS A 482 25.28 42.26 20.66
N TYR A 483 25.65 42.94 19.58
CA TYR A 483 25.84 42.32 18.25
C TYR A 483 27.30 42.00 17.92
N ARG A 484 28.22 42.29 18.84
CA ARG A 484 29.60 41.85 18.81
C ARG A 484 29.70 40.37 19.10
N GLY A 485 30.28 39.60 18.18
CA GLY A 485 30.42 38.16 18.36
C GLY A 485 30.98 37.45 17.14
N HIS A 486 31.09 36.13 17.25
CA HIS A 486 31.59 35.29 16.16
C HIS A 486 30.51 34.90 15.14
N ILE A 487 29.24 34.99 15.53
CA ILE A 487 28.08 34.58 14.74
C ILE A 487 27.22 35.78 14.36
N PHE A 488 26.59 35.70 13.18
CA PHE A 488 25.53 36.62 12.78
C PHE A 488 24.28 36.44 13.66
N GLN A 489 23.63 37.56 13.96
CA GLN A 489 22.37 37.58 14.70
C GLN A 489 21.25 38.09 13.81
N PHE A 490 20.10 37.40 13.82
CA PHE A 490 18.92 37.80 13.07
C PHE A 490 18.20 38.96 13.76
N ILE A 491 17.84 39.97 12.98
CA ILE A 491 17.06 41.13 13.39
C ILE A 491 15.82 41.23 12.52
N SER A 492 14.68 41.53 13.15
CA SER A 492 13.40 41.76 12.49
C SER A 492 12.69 42.92 13.19
N HIS A 493 12.43 43.98 12.44
CA HIS A 493 11.73 45.17 12.93
C HIS A 493 10.47 45.43 12.10
N ASP A 494 9.34 45.65 12.78
CA ASP A 494 8.08 46.07 12.14
C ASP A 494 8.17 47.50 11.64
N ILE A 495 7.72 47.75 10.40
CA ILE A 495 7.74 49.08 9.79
C ILE A 495 6.76 50.01 10.55
N PRO A 496 7.26 51.08 11.20
CA PRO A 496 6.43 51.96 12.00
C PRO A 496 5.47 52.76 11.10
N ILE A 497 4.35 53.24 11.67
CA ILE A 497 3.31 53.96 10.91
C ILE A 497 3.89 55.16 10.16
N GLY A 498 4.85 55.89 10.75
CA GLY A 498 5.50 57.04 10.11
C GLY A 498 6.40 56.69 8.92
N ALA A 499 6.77 55.42 8.76
CA ALA A 499 7.56 54.91 7.63
C ALA A 499 6.67 54.24 6.56
N ARG A 500 5.34 54.31 6.67
CA ARG A 500 4.43 53.67 5.71
C ARG A 500 4.08 54.66 4.61
N SER A 501 4.78 54.56 3.48
CA SER A 501 4.49 55.32 2.27
C SER A 501 4.72 54.48 1.02
N ASN A 502 4.34 55.02 -0.13
CA ASN A 502 4.62 54.42 -1.44
C ASN A 502 6.08 54.59 -1.90
N SER A 503 6.91 55.32 -1.15
CA SER A 503 8.33 55.56 -1.46
C SER A 503 9.10 55.82 -0.16
N THR A 504 9.40 54.75 0.57
CA THR A 504 10.21 54.77 1.80
C THR A 504 11.56 54.11 1.55
N SER A 505 12.63 54.83 1.83
CA SER A 505 14.00 54.30 1.80
C SER A 505 14.45 53.89 3.19
N PHE A 506 15.22 52.80 3.29
CA PHE A 506 15.83 52.34 4.53
C PHE A 506 17.35 52.46 4.44
N ARG A 507 18.01 52.86 5.53
CA ARG A 507 19.46 53.03 5.58
C ARG A 507 20.05 52.41 6.83
N PHE A 508 21.11 51.64 6.65
CA PHE A 508 21.99 51.20 7.71
C PHE A 508 23.16 52.17 7.80
N ARG A 509 23.46 52.72 8.97
CA ARG A 509 24.51 53.73 9.12
C ARG A 509 25.30 53.53 10.42
N GLN A 510 26.62 53.68 10.34
CA GLN A 510 27.48 53.79 11.52
C GLN A 510 27.95 55.25 11.64
N GLU A 511 27.43 55.99 12.63
CA GLU A 511 27.66 57.44 12.73
C GLU A 511 29.04 57.81 13.27
N SER A 512 29.49 57.13 14.33
CA SER A 512 30.79 57.36 14.97
C SER A 512 31.52 56.04 15.06
N PHE A 513 32.77 55.97 14.60
CA PHE A 513 33.56 54.74 14.65
C PHE A 513 35.06 55.05 14.55
N ASN A 514 35.90 54.12 14.99
CA ASN A 514 37.32 54.13 14.71
C ASN A 514 37.56 53.39 13.38
N ALA A 515 38.06 54.09 12.35
CA ALA A 515 38.22 53.51 11.02
C ALA A 515 39.18 52.32 10.94
N LEU A 516 40.14 52.19 11.87
CA LEU A 516 41.06 51.05 11.95
C LEU A 516 40.45 49.84 12.70
N ARG A 517 39.26 50.02 13.27
CA ARG A 517 38.54 49.06 14.11
C ARG A 517 37.05 49.08 13.71
N ASP A 518 36.19 48.59 14.60
CA ASP A 518 34.73 48.75 14.49
C ASP A 518 34.15 48.24 13.16
N HIS A 519 34.73 47.16 12.62
CA HIS A 519 34.18 46.49 11.44
C HIS A 519 32.83 45.87 11.80
N TRP A 520 31.89 45.95 10.86
CA TRP A 520 30.60 45.30 10.96
C TRP A 520 30.17 44.80 9.59
N ALA A 521 29.26 43.85 9.60
CA ALA A 521 28.71 43.27 8.39
C ALA A 521 27.22 43.01 8.56
N ILE A 522 26.51 43.12 7.44
CA ILE A 522 25.12 42.67 7.31
C ILE A 522 25.01 41.61 6.23
N ASP A 523 24.05 40.72 6.38
CA ASP A 523 23.79 39.61 5.48
C ASP A 523 22.29 39.36 5.35
N ASP A 524 21.84 38.77 4.24
CA ASP A 524 20.43 38.48 3.91
C ASP A 524 19.47 39.66 4.21
N VAL A 525 19.70 40.83 3.61
CA VAL A 525 18.84 42.02 3.84
C VAL A 525 17.55 41.89 3.06
N ARG A 526 16.43 41.87 3.77
CA ARG A 526 15.08 41.67 3.22
C ARG A 526 14.11 42.71 3.75
N ILE A 527 13.29 43.25 2.84
CA ILE A 527 12.21 44.16 3.20
C ILE A 527 10.92 43.59 2.65
N ARG A 528 10.03 43.20 3.56
CA ARG A 528 8.70 42.69 3.25
C ARG A 528 7.69 43.83 3.32
N ALA A 529 6.94 44.04 2.24
CA ALA A 529 5.77 44.91 2.21
C ALA A 529 4.51 44.07 2.40
N ASN A 530 3.61 44.48 3.31
CA ASN A 530 2.36 43.76 3.51
C ASN A 530 1.40 43.97 2.34
N PHE A 531 0.56 42.97 2.09
CA PHE A 531 -0.56 43.12 1.16
C PHE A 531 -1.60 44.09 1.72
N LYS A 532 -2.41 44.66 0.81
CA LYS A 532 -3.56 45.47 1.19
C LYS A 532 -4.47 44.66 2.13
N PRO A 533 -4.92 45.23 3.26
CA PRO A 533 -5.90 44.55 4.11
C PRO A 533 -7.10 44.09 3.29
N GLN A 534 -7.56 42.86 3.51
CA GLN A 534 -8.69 42.26 2.79
C GLN A 534 -8.50 42.11 1.27
N TRP A 535 -7.26 42.01 0.78
CA TRP A 535 -6.96 41.76 -0.63
C TRP A 535 -7.69 40.52 -1.20
N GLN A 536 -7.95 39.49 -0.38
CA GLN A 536 -8.69 38.28 -0.76
C GLN A 536 -10.18 38.55 -1.10
N HIS A 537 -10.73 39.65 -0.61
CA HIS A 537 -12.10 40.06 -0.89
C HIS A 537 -12.18 41.09 -2.01
N SER A 538 -11.04 41.45 -2.63
CA SER A 538 -11.04 42.41 -3.74
C SER A 538 -11.59 41.77 -5.02
N ILE A 539 -12.23 42.60 -5.85
CA ILE A 539 -12.76 42.18 -7.14
C ILE A 539 -11.62 41.72 -8.06
N ASP A 540 -10.48 42.41 -7.98
CA ASP A 540 -9.27 42.09 -8.74
C ASP A 540 -8.73 40.71 -8.39
N PHE A 541 -8.75 40.34 -7.11
CA PHE A 541 -8.36 39.00 -6.68
C PHE A 541 -9.31 37.93 -7.21
N ALA A 542 -10.63 38.15 -7.10
CA ALA A 542 -11.62 37.21 -7.63
C ALA A 542 -11.50 37.02 -9.16
N GLN A 543 -11.21 38.10 -9.89
CA GLN A 543 -10.95 38.04 -11.33
C GLN A 543 -9.67 37.25 -11.64
N ARG A 544 -8.57 37.49 -10.91
CA ARG A 544 -7.33 36.73 -11.06
C ARG A 544 -7.49 35.26 -10.69
N GLN A 545 -8.28 34.96 -9.67
CA GLN A 545 -8.61 33.57 -9.30
C GLN A 545 -9.34 32.85 -10.43
N THR A 546 -10.23 33.54 -11.14
CA THR A 546 -10.92 32.95 -12.30
C THR A 546 -9.93 32.65 -13.43
N ILE A 547 -9.03 33.59 -13.74
CA ILE A 547 -7.97 33.40 -14.75
C ILE A 547 -7.04 32.25 -14.35
N GLN A 548 -6.64 32.22 -13.08
CA GLN A 548 -5.84 31.17 -12.48
C GLN A 548 -6.50 29.79 -12.68
N ASP A 549 -7.77 29.65 -12.36
CA ASP A 549 -8.51 28.40 -12.50
C ASP A 549 -8.58 27.94 -13.96
N GLU A 550 -8.75 28.87 -14.90
CA GLU A 550 -8.75 28.59 -16.34
C GLU A 550 -7.36 28.13 -16.82
N ASP A 551 -6.30 28.81 -16.40
CA ASP A 551 -4.92 28.47 -16.75
C ASP A 551 -4.50 27.13 -16.14
N VAL A 552 -4.84 26.87 -14.88
CA VAL A 552 -4.59 25.58 -14.23
C VAL A 552 -5.29 24.45 -14.98
N LYS A 553 -6.57 24.61 -15.32
CA LYS A 553 -7.31 23.61 -16.10
C LYS A 553 -6.68 23.37 -17.47
N ARG A 554 -6.25 24.44 -18.15
CA ARG A 554 -5.53 24.34 -19.42
C ARG A 554 -4.22 23.58 -19.26
N MET A 555 -3.43 23.87 -18.23
CA MET A 555 -2.16 23.18 -17.95
C MET A 555 -2.39 21.70 -17.62
N GLN A 556 -3.38 21.38 -16.78
CA GLN A 556 -3.80 20.00 -16.49
C GLN A 556 -4.13 19.26 -17.79
N CYS A 557 -4.84 19.91 -18.71
CA CYS A 557 -5.17 19.33 -20.00
C CYS A 557 -3.99 19.17 -20.96
N CYS A 558 -3.04 20.10 -20.93
CA CYS A 558 -1.78 19.98 -21.66
C CYS A 558 -0.98 18.79 -21.14
N TYR A 559 -0.75 18.68 -19.83
CA TYR A 559 0.00 17.57 -19.23
C TYR A 559 -0.79 16.25 -19.18
N ASN A 560 -2.08 16.27 -19.51
CA ASN A 560 -2.99 15.13 -19.50
C ASN A 560 -3.12 14.50 -18.10
N THR A 561 -3.16 15.34 -17.07
CA THR A 561 -3.30 14.90 -15.68
C THR A 561 -4.67 14.30 -15.42
N ASP A 562 -4.81 13.63 -14.27
CA ASP A 562 -6.08 13.06 -13.83
C ASP A 562 -7.20 14.10 -13.65
N GLN A 563 -6.83 15.37 -13.47
CA GLN A 563 -7.75 16.52 -13.32
C GLN A 563 -8.35 17.03 -14.63
N CYS A 564 -7.71 16.78 -15.77
CA CYS A 564 -8.29 17.19 -17.04
C CYS A 564 -9.39 16.20 -17.45
N SER A 565 -10.64 16.63 -17.33
CA SER A 565 -11.76 15.88 -17.89
C SER A 565 -11.85 16.07 -19.40
N VAL A 566 -12.54 15.14 -20.08
CA VAL A 566 -12.82 15.29 -21.51
C VAL A 566 -13.74 16.48 -21.76
N TYR A 567 -14.63 16.80 -20.82
CA TYR A 567 -15.52 17.96 -20.94
C TYR A 567 -14.77 19.28 -20.79
N ASP A 568 -13.72 19.35 -19.97
CA ASP A 568 -12.92 20.57 -19.84
C ASP A 568 -12.29 20.93 -21.18
N LYS A 569 -11.66 19.97 -21.86
CA LYS A 569 -11.09 20.20 -23.21
C LYS A 569 -12.14 20.72 -24.20
N VAL A 570 -13.38 20.26 -24.06
CA VAL A 570 -14.48 20.65 -24.94
C VAL A 570 -15.02 22.03 -24.58
N GLY A 571 -15.20 22.31 -23.30
CA GLY A 571 -15.71 23.57 -22.78
C GLY A 571 -14.76 24.72 -23.09
N THR A 572 -13.45 24.50 -22.97
CA THR A 572 -12.43 25.52 -23.19
C THR A 572 -11.98 25.66 -24.64
N GLN A 573 -12.60 24.95 -25.59
CA GLN A 573 -12.13 24.88 -27.00
C GLN A 573 -10.63 24.60 -27.10
N PHE A 574 -10.16 23.64 -26.31
CA PHE A 574 -8.74 23.41 -26.05
C PHE A 574 -7.93 23.12 -27.33
N ASP A 575 -6.90 23.93 -27.57
CA ASP A 575 -5.94 23.74 -28.66
C ASP A 575 -4.64 23.07 -28.15
N ASP A 576 -4.36 21.88 -28.66
CA ASP A 576 -3.16 21.10 -28.36
C ASP A 576 -1.86 21.79 -28.81
N GLU A 577 -1.92 22.75 -29.74
CA GLU A 577 -0.75 23.51 -30.21
C GLU A 577 -0.29 24.54 -29.19
N GLU A 578 -1.21 25.11 -28.42
CA GLU A 578 -0.89 26.09 -27.39
C GLU A 578 -0.10 25.49 -26.24
N CYS A 579 -0.23 24.19 -26.00
CA CYS A 579 0.58 23.48 -25.01
C CYS A 579 2.08 23.58 -25.26
N ASN A 580 2.50 23.76 -26.51
CA ASN A 580 3.93 23.92 -26.84
C ASN A 580 4.49 25.26 -26.34
N LYS A 581 3.63 26.22 -25.97
CA LYS A 581 4.03 27.49 -25.36
C LYS A 581 4.32 27.35 -23.86
N ILE A 582 3.88 26.26 -23.23
CA ILE A 582 4.06 26.05 -21.79
C ILE A 582 5.51 25.59 -21.54
N PRO A 583 6.27 26.28 -20.68
CA PRO A 583 7.63 25.89 -20.35
C PRO A 583 7.70 24.46 -19.81
N GLY A 584 8.68 23.68 -20.27
CA GLY A 584 8.91 22.29 -19.83
C GLY A 584 7.94 21.25 -20.41
N PHE A 585 6.94 21.66 -21.20
CA PHE A 585 5.99 20.73 -21.80
C PHE A 585 6.63 19.91 -22.94
N ASP A 586 6.54 18.59 -22.84
CA ASP A 586 7.02 17.65 -23.85
C ASP A 586 5.87 16.78 -24.38
N ARG A 587 5.49 17.02 -25.63
CA ARG A 587 4.41 16.32 -26.34
C ARG A 587 4.67 14.82 -26.47
N ALA A 588 5.93 14.38 -26.59
CA ALA A 588 6.27 12.97 -26.71
C ALA A 588 6.09 12.25 -25.36
N LYS A 589 6.53 12.87 -24.26
CA LYS A 589 6.31 12.35 -22.90
C LYS A 589 4.83 12.25 -22.55
N ARG A 590 4.00 13.22 -22.95
CA ARG A 590 2.54 13.22 -22.73
C ARG A 590 1.88 11.95 -23.27
N ARG A 591 2.22 11.51 -24.48
CA ARG A 591 1.58 10.35 -25.14
C ARG A 591 1.95 9.00 -24.52
N ALA A 592 3.07 8.93 -23.81
CA ALA A 592 3.54 7.67 -23.20
C ALA A 592 2.91 7.40 -21.82
N ARG A 593 2.18 8.37 -21.26
CA ARG A 593 1.64 8.29 -19.90
C ARG A 593 0.25 7.65 -19.91
N LEU A 594 0.13 6.52 -19.22
CA LEU A 594 -1.15 5.87 -18.97
C LEU A 594 -1.79 6.45 -17.72
N LYS A 595 -3.08 6.73 -17.83
CA LYS A 595 -3.91 7.24 -16.76
C LYS A 595 -4.23 6.17 -15.72
N ALA A 596 -4.60 6.57 -14.50
CA ALA A 596 -4.92 5.62 -13.44
C ALA A 596 -6.06 4.65 -13.81
N SER A 597 -7.16 5.18 -14.34
CA SER A 597 -8.32 4.41 -14.80
C SER A 597 -8.00 3.48 -15.98
N GLU A 598 -7.09 3.90 -16.86
CA GLU A 598 -6.63 3.06 -17.98
C GLU A 598 -5.78 1.89 -17.47
N LEU A 599 -4.93 2.18 -16.49
CA LEU A 599 -4.07 1.19 -15.85
C LEU A 599 -4.88 0.10 -15.13
N TYR A 600 -5.99 0.44 -14.45
CA TYR A 600 -6.87 -0.56 -13.84
C TYR A 600 -7.50 -1.51 -14.86
N ASN A 601 -7.89 -1.01 -16.03
CA ASN A 601 -8.42 -1.86 -17.10
C ASN A 601 -7.33 -2.76 -17.71
N LEU A 602 -6.09 -2.28 -17.81
CA LEU A 602 -4.94 -3.11 -18.17
C LEU A 602 -4.66 -4.17 -17.09
N PHE A 603 -4.87 -3.87 -15.81
CA PHE A 603 -4.79 -4.88 -14.75
C PHE A 603 -5.90 -5.91 -14.83
N CYS A 604 -7.13 -5.53 -15.18
CA CYS A 604 -8.20 -6.48 -15.49
C CYS A 604 -7.76 -7.40 -16.65
N LEU A 605 -7.13 -6.85 -17.69
CA LEU A 605 -6.60 -7.63 -18.80
C LEU A 605 -5.51 -8.62 -18.38
N PHE A 606 -4.56 -8.16 -17.57
CA PHE A 606 -3.51 -9.01 -17.03
C PHE A 606 -4.06 -10.10 -16.11
N ALA A 607 -4.96 -9.75 -15.19
CA ALA A 607 -5.64 -10.69 -14.29
C ALA A 607 -6.42 -11.74 -15.08
N PHE A 608 -7.12 -11.33 -16.14
CA PHE A 608 -7.82 -12.24 -17.04
C PHE A 608 -6.86 -13.24 -17.70
N PHE A 609 -5.75 -12.78 -18.29
CA PHE A 609 -4.77 -13.66 -18.91
C PHE A 609 -4.10 -14.58 -17.90
N ALA A 610 -3.75 -14.08 -16.72
CA ALA A 610 -3.19 -14.88 -15.63
C ALA A 610 -4.18 -15.98 -15.19
N LYS A 611 -5.46 -15.64 -15.02
CA LYS A 611 -6.53 -16.59 -14.70
C LYS A 611 -6.77 -17.61 -15.80
N ALA A 612 -6.78 -17.19 -17.06
CA ALA A 612 -6.94 -18.08 -18.20
C ALA A 612 -5.75 -19.04 -18.35
N ALA A 613 -4.52 -18.56 -18.15
CA ALA A 613 -3.32 -19.38 -18.13
C ALA A 613 -3.39 -20.40 -16.98
N TYR A 614 -3.71 -19.95 -15.77
CA TYR A 614 -3.90 -20.82 -14.60
C TYR A 614 -4.97 -21.89 -14.84
N GLN A 615 -6.14 -21.50 -15.36
CA GLN A 615 -7.22 -22.44 -15.70
C GLN A 615 -6.82 -23.46 -16.77
N ARG A 616 -6.08 -23.04 -17.82
CA ARG A 616 -5.58 -23.98 -18.85
C ARG A 616 -4.60 -24.98 -18.26
N VAL A 617 -3.71 -24.52 -17.39
CA VAL A 617 -2.75 -25.37 -16.68
C VAL A 617 -3.49 -26.37 -15.80
N ILE A 618 -4.41 -25.90 -14.94
CA ILE A 618 -5.28 -26.76 -14.12
C ILE A 618 -6.04 -27.77 -14.98
N HIS A 619 -6.73 -27.31 -16.02
CA HIS A 619 -7.56 -28.17 -16.86
C HIS A 619 -6.71 -29.25 -17.53
N ARG A 620 -5.48 -28.95 -17.94
CA ARG A 620 -4.53 -29.94 -18.45
C ARG A 620 -4.19 -30.98 -17.37
N PHE A 621 -3.91 -30.55 -16.14
CA PHE A 621 -3.64 -31.46 -15.02
C PHE A 621 -4.86 -32.31 -14.62
N VAL A 622 -6.05 -31.71 -14.50
CA VAL A 622 -7.30 -32.41 -14.18
C VAL A 622 -7.66 -33.38 -15.30
N ARG A 623 -7.43 -33.03 -16.57
CA ARG A 623 -7.63 -33.95 -17.68
C ARG A 623 -6.69 -35.16 -17.58
N ILE A 624 -5.42 -34.95 -17.23
CA ILE A 624 -4.46 -36.05 -17.01
C ILE A 624 -4.87 -36.91 -15.81
N ALA A 625 -5.27 -36.30 -14.69
CA ALA A 625 -5.71 -37.01 -13.50
C ALA A 625 -7.01 -37.79 -13.72
N SER A 626 -7.99 -37.19 -14.39
CA SER A 626 -9.26 -37.84 -14.71
C SER A 626 -9.12 -38.96 -15.73
N LEU A 627 -8.16 -38.89 -16.67
CA LEU A 627 -7.84 -40.02 -17.55
C LEU A 627 -7.29 -41.21 -16.74
N ARG A 628 -6.36 -40.98 -15.80
CA ARG A 628 -5.86 -42.01 -14.89
C ARG A 628 -6.97 -42.59 -14.00
N GLN A 629 -7.89 -41.76 -13.51
CA GLN A 629 -9.01 -42.22 -12.70
C GLN A 629 -10.04 -43.00 -13.53
N LYS A 630 -10.26 -42.62 -14.80
CA LYS A 630 -11.10 -43.38 -15.73
C LYS A 630 -10.53 -44.77 -16.02
N GLU A 631 -9.21 -44.89 -16.21
CA GLU A 631 -8.54 -46.19 -16.33
C GLU A 631 -8.77 -47.07 -15.10
N LEU A 632 -8.68 -46.51 -13.89
CA LEU A 632 -8.98 -47.23 -12.64
C LEU A 632 -10.47 -47.63 -12.53
N SER A 633 -11.39 -46.74 -12.89
CA SER A 633 -12.84 -47.01 -12.80
C SER A 633 -13.38 -47.97 -13.88
N MET A 634 -12.70 -48.07 -15.04
CA MET A 634 -13.07 -49.03 -16.09
C MET A 634 -12.86 -50.47 -15.63
N VAL A 635 -11.94 -50.72 -14.70
CA VAL A 635 -11.71 -52.05 -14.09
C VAL A 635 -12.86 -52.45 -13.15
N GLU A 636 -13.62 -51.48 -12.64
CA GLU A 636 -14.67 -51.70 -11.62
C GLU A 636 -16.09 -51.69 -12.22
N SER A 637 -16.27 -51.14 -13.42
CA SER A 637 -17.58 -50.95 -14.08
C SER A 637 -18.18 -52.21 -14.72
N HIS A 638 -17.48 -53.35 -14.76
CA HIS A 638 -17.97 -54.54 -15.47
C HIS A 638 -18.91 -55.46 -14.66
N ARG A 639 -19.36 -55.07 -13.45
CA ARG A 639 -20.05 -56.00 -12.53
C ARG A 639 -21.46 -55.65 -12.03
N SER A 640 -22.13 -54.64 -12.59
CA SER A 640 -23.46 -54.22 -12.09
C SER A 640 -24.50 -54.14 -13.21
N GLY A 641 -25.02 -55.29 -13.64
CA GLY A 641 -26.27 -55.39 -14.39
C GLY A 641 -27.42 -55.74 -13.44
N SER A 642 -27.96 -54.78 -12.70
CA SER A 642 -29.20 -54.99 -11.93
C SER A 642 -30.12 -53.78 -12.09
N THR A 643 -31.40 -54.11 -12.18
CA THR A 643 -32.55 -53.34 -12.65
C THR A 643 -32.95 -52.14 -11.78
N GLU A 644 -33.59 -51.18 -12.43
CA GLU A 644 -34.02 -49.84 -11.98
C GLU A 644 -35.11 -49.84 -10.88
N LEU A 645 -34.86 -50.45 -9.71
CA LEU A 645 -35.85 -50.50 -8.61
C LEU A 645 -35.82 -49.31 -7.65
N PHE A 646 -34.95 -48.31 -7.84
CA PHE A 646 -34.82 -47.20 -6.90
C PHE A 646 -35.50 -45.91 -7.40
N PRO A 647 -36.20 -45.17 -6.52
CA PRO A 647 -36.89 -43.95 -6.89
C PRO A 647 -35.89 -42.88 -7.34
N ARG A 648 -35.97 -42.54 -8.62
CA ARG A 648 -35.30 -41.41 -9.24
C ARG A 648 -36.35 -40.37 -9.61
N ARG A 649 -36.22 -39.15 -9.11
CA ARG A 649 -37.16 -38.05 -9.41
C ARG A 649 -36.41 -36.83 -9.91
N SER A 650 -36.85 -36.30 -11.05
CA SER A 650 -36.42 -35.00 -11.57
C SER A 650 -37.34 -33.91 -11.05
N PHE A 651 -36.75 -32.84 -10.54
CA PHE A 651 -37.40 -31.62 -10.13
C PHE A 651 -37.09 -30.53 -11.15
N TYR A 652 -38.07 -29.67 -11.40
CA TYR A 652 -37.89 -28.54 -12.30
C TYR A 652 -37.75 -27.26 -11.48
N SER A 653 -36.82 -26.39 -11.88
CA SER A 653 -36.69 -25.08 -11.25
C SER A 653 -37.92 -24.21 -11.53
N VAL A 654 -38.50 -23.59 -10.51
CA VAL A 654 -39.55 -22.58 -10.69
C VAL A 654 -38.91 -21.34 -11.28
N SER A 655 -39.27 -21.00 -12.52
CA SER A 655 -38.77 -19.82 -13.22
C SER A 655 -39.82 -18.71 -13.25
N HIS A 656 -39.47 -17.55 -12.69
CA HIS A 656 -40.27 -16.31 -12.84
C HIS A 656 -39.63 -15.46 -13.93
N LEU A 657 -40.08 -15.66 -15.17
CA LEU A 657 -39.54 -14.97 -16.35
C LEU A 657 -39.55 -13.45 -16.20
N SER A 658 -40.61 -12.87 -15.63
CA SER A 658 -40.73 -11.42 -15.42
C SER A 658 -39.57 -10.86 -14.59
N TRP A 659 -39.20 -11.54 -13.50
CA TRP A 659 -38.08 -11.17 -12.65
C TRP A 659 -36.73 -11.34 -13.37
N GLN A 660 -36.51 -12.48 -14.03
CA GLN A 660 -35.28 -12.75 -14.78
C GLN A 660 -35.05 -11.70 -15.88
N TYR A 661 -36.10 -11.36 -16.64
CA TYR A 661 -36.04 -10.32 -17.66
C TYR A 661 -35.85 -8.94 -17.05
N ALA A 662 -36.49 -8.61 -15.91
CA ALA A 662 -36.27 -7.34 -15.23
C ALA A 662 -34.79 -7.16 -14.83
N VAL A 663 -34.17 -8.18 -14.22
CA VAL A 663 -32.75 -8.14 -13.85
C VAL A 663 -31.86 -8.04 -15.09
N ALA A 664 -32.14 -8.82 -16.14
CA ALA A 664 -31.41 -8.75 -17.40
C ALA A 664 -31.51 -7.36 -18.05
N SER A 665 -32.70 -6.78 -18.07
CA SER A 665 -32.97 -5.44 -18.58
C SER A 665 -32.22 -4.38 -17.77
N VAL A 666 -32.19 -4.46 -16.44
CA VAL A 666 -31.41 -3.52 -15.60
C VAL A 666 -29.92 -3.56 -15.94
N LEU A 667 -29.34 -4.77 -16.04
CA LEU A 667 -27.93 -4.94 -16.35
C LEU A 667 -27.59 -4.46 -17.78
N LEU A 668 -28.38 -4.87 -18.78
CA LEU A 668 -28.18 -4.46 -20.17
C LEU A 668 -28.44 -2.96 -20.37
N ALA A 669 -29.46 -2.38 -19.72
CA ALA A 669 -29.72 -0.94 -19.75
C ALA A 669 -28.58 -0.16 -19.10
N SER A 670 -28.07 -0.62 -17.95
CA SER A 670 -26.91 0.02 -17.31
C SER A 670 -25.68 0.00 -18.21
N LEU A 671 -25.39 -1.13 -18.89
CA LEU A 671 -24.31 -1.24 -19.86
C LEU A 671 -24.53 -0.30 -21.04
N ALA A 672 -25.74 -0.26 -21.60
CA ALA A 672 -26.09 0.59 -22.73
C ALA A 672 -25.98 2.07 -22.38
N VAL A 673 -26.42 2.49 -21.19
CA VAL A 673 -26.30 3.88 -20.71
C VAL A 673 -24.83 4.26 -20.55
N VAL A 674 -24.02 3.44 -19.88
CA VAL A 674 -22.59 3.72 -19.68
C VAL A 674 -21.84 3.73 -21.02
N ALA A 675 -22.12 2.79 -21.91
CA ALA A 675 -21.54 2.75 -23.26
C ALA A 675 -21.96 3.94 -24.12
N TYR A 676 -23.25 4.31 -24.11
CA TYR A 676 -23.76 5.48 -24.81
C TYR A 676 -23.07 6.76 -24.32
N ARG A 677 -22.98 6.95 -22.99
CA ARG A 677 -22.29 8.10 -22.40
C ARG A 677 -20.81 8.13 -22.76
N LEU A 678 -20.16 6.98 -22.81
CA LEU A 678 -18.77 6.91 -23.24
C LEU A 678 -18.60 7.25 -24.73
N LEU A 679 -19.51 6.78 -25.59
CA LEU A 679 -19.51 7.13 -27.02
C LEU A 679 -19.78 8.63 -27.24
N GLU A 680 -20.66 9.21 -26.43
CA GLU A 680 -20.95 10.65 -26.41
C GLU A 680 -19.72 11.45 -25.94
N ALA A 681 -19.08 11.05 -24.84
CA ALA A 681 -17.86 11.66 -24.32
C ALA A 681 -16.71 11.58 -25.33
N LEU A 682 -16.59 10.45 -26.03
CA LEU A 682 -15.61 10.26 -27.10
C LEU A 682 -15.90 11.10 -28.34
N LYS A 683 -17.08 11.73 -28.42
CA LYS A 683 -17.57 12.47 -29.58
C LYS A 683 -17.39 11.69 -30.89
N ILE A 684 -17.34 10.35 -30.86
CA ILE A 684 -17.01 9.53 -32.04
C ILE A 684 -17.93 9.91 -33.21
N LEU A 685 -19.22 10.14 -32.92
CA LEU A 685 -20.23 10.56 -33.90
C LEU A 685 -19.95 11.94 -34.53
N ARG A 686 -19.39 12.89 -33.78
CA ARG A 686 -18.98 14.21 -34.32
C ARG A 686 -17.60 14.15 -34.99
N CYS A 687 -16.66 13.40 -34.41
CA CYS A 687 -15.32 13.21 -34.95
C CYS A 687 -15.36 12.53 -36.33
N PHE A 688 -16.23 11.54 -36.53
CA PHE A 688 -16.44 10.92 -37.85
C PHE A 688 -16.93 11.91 -38.91
N ARG A 689 -17.62 13.00 -38.52
CA ARG A 689 -18.05 14.05 -39.44
C ARG A 689 -16.99 15.14 -39.66
N GLN A 690 -16.09 15.38 -38.71
CA GLN A 690 -15.18 16.54 -38.70
C GLN A 690 -13.68 16.19 -38.77
N GLY A 691 -13.31 14.91 -38.87
CA GLY A 691 -11.90 14.50 -39.04
C GLY A 691 -11.02 14.67 -37.81
N CYS A 692 -11.59 14.63 -36.60
CA CYS A 692 -10.82 14.81 -35.36
C CYS A 692 -9.91 13.60 -35.05
N LYS A 693 -8.75 13.86 -34.46
CA LYS A 693 -7.83 12.82 -33.97
C LYS A 693 -8.37 12.22 -32.67
N ILE A 694 -8.79 10.95 -32.72
CA ILE A 694 -9.26 10.22 -31.54
C ILE A 694 -8.06 9.61 -30.82
N ASP A 695 -8.04 9.66 -29.49
CA ASP A 695 -7.05 8.94 -28.69
C ASP A 695 -7.29 7.43 -28.78
N VAL A 696 -6.49 6.77 -29.62
CA VAL A 696 -6.57 5.33 -29.89
C VAL A 696 -6.42 4.51 -28.60
N THR A 697 -5.61 4.98 -27.65
CA THR A 697 -5.35 4.27 -26.39
C THR A 697 -6.62 4.22 -25.55
N PHE A 698 -7.29 5.36 -25.39
CA PHE A 698 -8.53 5.43 -24.62
C PHE A 698 -9.66 4.61 -25.25
N VAL A 699 -9.78 4.60 -26.59
CA VAL A 699 -10.75 3.75 -27.29
C VAL A 699 -10.46 2.27 -27.07
N LEU A 700 -9.20 1.86 -27.18
CA LEU A 700 -8.79 0.47 -26.97
C LEU A 700 -9.11 0.02 -25.53
N VAL A 701 -8.78 0.84 -24.53
CA VAL A 701 -9.08 0.58 -23.12
C VAL A 701 -10.59 0.52 -22.88
N SER A 702 -11.38 1.38 -23.52
CA SER A 702 -12.84 1.37 -23.46
C SER A 702 -13.44 0.09 -24.02
N LEU A 703 -12.92 -0.40 -25.15
CA LEU A 703 -13.33 -1.68 -25.73
C LEU A 703 -12.97 -2.87 -24.83
N ILE A 704 -11.80 -2.82 -24.19
CA ILE A 704 -11.39 -3.82 -23.19
C ILE A 704 -12.35 -3.81 -21.99
N GLY A 705 -12.68 -2.63 -21.45
CA GLY A 705 -13.66 -2.48 -20.35
C GLY A 705 -15.04 -3.03 -20.73
N LEU A 706 -15.53 -2.68 -21.93
CA LEU A 706 -16.80 -3.17 -22.48
C LEU A 706 -16.81 -4.70 -22.62
N MET A 707 -15.71 -5.30 -23.07
CA MET A 707 -15.57 -6.75 -23.18
C MET A 707 -15.67 -7.43 -21.80
N PHE A 708 -15.01 -6.88 -20.78
CA PHE A 708 -15.07 -7.41 -19.41
C PHE A 708 -16.47 -7.30 -18.81
N ASP A 709 -17.12 -6.15 -18.95
CA ASP A 709 -18.48 -5.95 -18.43
C ASP A 709 -19.49 -6.84 -19.16
N THR A 710 -19.41 -6.96 -20.48
CA THR A 710 -20.29 -7.85 -21.27
C THR A 710 -20.11 -9.30 -20.87
N ARG A 711 -18.86 -9.74 -20.65
CA ARG A 711 -18.57 -11.09 -20.16
C ARG A 711 -19.16 -11.30 -18.77
N ALA A 712 -18.94 -10.38 -17.84
CA ALA A 712 -19.45 -10.47 -16.48
C ALA A 712 -20.98 -10.58 -16.48
N ILE A 713 -21.67 -9.72 -17.24
CA ILE A 713 -23.13 -9.76 -17.39
C ILE A 713 -23.57 -11.09 -18.00
N LYS A 714 -22.91 -11.56 -19.07
CA LYS A 714 -23.23 -12.86 -19.68
C LYS A 714 -23.04 -14.01 -18.69
N ASP A 715 -21.93 -14.05 -17.98
CA ASP A 715 -21.65 -15.09 -16.99
C ASP A 715 -22.72 -15.07 -15.89
N LEU A 716 -23.12 -13.88 -15.42
CA LEU A 716 -24.18 -13.72 -14.41
C LEU A 716 -25.56 -14.19 -14.91
N LEU A 717 -25.98 -13.75 -16.09
CA LEU A 717 -27.28 -14.11 -16.68
C LEU A 717 -27.37 -15.61 -16.98
N THR A 718 -26.26 -16.23 -17.41
CA THR A 718 -26.24 -17.65 -17.77
C THR A 718 -26.00 -18.59 -16.59
N SER A 719 -25.19 -18.20 -15.61
CA SER A 719 -24.82 -19.06 -14.48
C SER A 719 -25.68 -18.86 -13.23
N VAL A 720 -26.05 -17.62 -12.91
CA VAL A 720 -26.76 -17.28 -11.67
C VAL A 720 -28.27 -17.14 -11.88
N PHE A 721 -28.69 -16.26 -12.79
CA PHE A 721 -30.11 -16.01 -13.03
C PHE A 721 -30.76 -17.00 -13.97
N VAL A 722 -29.94 -17.76 -14.72
CA VAL A 722 -30.38 -18.76 -15.71
C VAL A 722 -31.48 -18.19 -16.61
N VAL A 723 -31.20 -17.04 -17.22
CA VAL A 723 -32.16 -16.39 -18.14
C VAL A 723 -32.33 -17.29 -19.36
N GLU A 724 -33.49 -17.92 -19.44
CA GLU A 724 -33.82 -18.81 -20.54
C GLU A 724 -34.26 -18.02 -21.76
N VAL A 725 -33.67 -18.34 -22.90
CA VAL A 725 -34.12 -17.78 -24.17
C VAL A 725 -35.46 -18.44 -24.53
N PRO A 726 -36.51 -17.68 -24.91
CA PRO A 726 -37.86 -18.20 -25.09
C PRO A 726 -37.96 -19.45 -25.98
N TRP A 727 -37.09 -19.57 -26.99
CA TRP A 727 -37.06 -20.65 -27.97
C TRP A 727 -36.11 -21.81 -27.65
N LYS A 728 -35.34 -21.78 -26.55
CA LYS A 728 -34.41 -22.86 -26.13
C LYS A 728 -34.60 -23.20 -24.64
N ARG A 729 -35.84 -23.31 -24.18
CA ARG A 729 -36.16 -23.65 -22.79
C ARG A 729 -35.72 -25.06 -22.47
N LYS A 730 -34.70 -25.17 -21.63
CA LYS A 730 -34.38 -26.39 -20.89
C LYS A 730 -34.36 -25.97 -19.42
N PRO A 731 -35.45 -26.21 -18.67
CA PRO A 731 -35.47 -25.92 -17.24
C PRO A 731 -34.27 -26.59 -16.58
N VAL A 732 -33.76 -25.97 -15.51
CA VAL A 732 -32.67 -26.58 -14.74
C VAL A 732 -33.20 -27.87 -14.14
N ASP A 733 -32.82 -28.99 -14.76
CA ASP A 733 -33.16 -30.33 -14.28
C ASP A 733 -32.31 -30.61 -13.03
N ILE A 734 -33.01 -30.78 -11.92
CA ILE A 734 -32.46 -31.19 -10.64
C ILE A 734 -32.94 -32.62 -10.40
N THR A 735 -32.10 -33.60 -10.71
CA THR A 735 -32.44 -35.01 -10.53
C THR A 735 -31.88 -35.54 -9.21
N VAL A 736 -32.70 -36.12 -8.36
CA VAL A 736 -32.26 -36.83 -7.14
C VAL A 736 -32.39 -38.34 -7.36
N ASP A 737 -31.29 -39.06 -7.17
CA ASP A 737 -31.21 -40.52 -7.27
C ASP A 737 -30.91 -41.11 -5.88
N LEU A 738 -31.88 -41.86 -5.35
CA LEU A 738 -31.81 -42.52 -4.04
C LEU A 738 -31.29 -43.95 -4.10
N ASN A 739 -30.77 -44.39 -5.25
CA ASN A 739 -30.14 -45.72 -5.35
C ASN A 739 -29.05 -45.85 -4.27
N PRO A 740 -29.09 -46.90 -3.42
CA PRO A 740 -28.18 -47.08 -2.29
C PRO A 740 -26.71 -47.07 -2.71
N ASP A 741 -26.41 -47.52 -3.93
CA ASP A 741 -25.05 -47.61 -4.46
C ASP A 741 -24.56 -46.27 -5.03
N LYS A 742 -25.48 -45.42 -5.52
CA LYS A 742 -25.12 -44.19 -6.24
C LYS A 742 -25.35 -42.91 -5.43
N ARG A 743 -26.47 -42.81 -4.71
CA ARG A 743 -26.91 -41.69 -3.85
C ARG A 743 -26.37 -40.31 -4.28
N TRP A 744 -26.94 -39.69 -5.31
CA TRP A 744 -26.50 -38.38 -5.80
C TRP A 744 -27.65 -37.44 -6.15
N ILE A 745 -27.37 -36.14 -6.10
CA ILE A 745 -28.17 -35.07 -6.71
C ILE A 745 -27.42 -34.52 -7.92
N ARG A 746 -28.09 -34.43 -9.07
CA ARG A 746 -27.54 -33.85 -10.30
C ARG A 746 -28.18 -32.51 -10.55
N VAL A 747 -27.36 -31.47 -10.62
CA VAL A 747 -27.77 -30.10 -10.92
C VAL A 747 -27.01 -29.64 -12.15
N ARG A 748 -27.72 -29.34 -13.26
CA ARG A 748 -27.12 -28.83 -14.52
C ARG A 748 -25.92 -29.66 -15.02
N GLY A 749 -26.01 -30.99 -14.88
CA GLY A 749 -24.98 -31.94 -15.30
C GLY A 749 -23.88 -32.22 -14.27
N ARG A 750 -23.84 -31.50 -13.14
CA ARG A 750 -22.93 -31.79 -12.03
C ARG A 750 -23.59 -32.77 -11.07
N THR A 751 -22.95 -33.91 -10.80
CA THR A 751 -23.42 -34.90 -9.81
C THR A 751 -22.74 -34.63 -8.47
N ILE A 752 -23.53 -34.43 -7.42
CA ILE A 752 -23.12 -34.21 -6.04
C ILE A 752 -23.58 -35.43 -5.24
N PRO A 753 -22.68 -36.22 -4.64
CA PRO A 753 -23.05 -37.30 -3.73
C PRO A 753 -23.91 -36.79 -2.57
N LEU A 754 -24.98 -37.49 -2.22
CA LEU A 754 -25.82 -37.15 -1.06
C LEU A 754 -25.05 -37.28 0.25
N THR A 755 -23.98 -38.08 0.28
CA THR A 755 -23.04 -38.20 1.41
C THR A 755 -22.23 -36.93 1.65
N GLU A 756 -22.16 -36.01 0.68
CA GLU A 756 -21.47 -34.72 0.80
C GLU A 756 -22.41 -33.58 1.23
N LEU A 757 -23.72 -33.84 1.37
CA LEU A 757 -24.67 -32.85 1.87
C LEU A 757 -24.48 -32.62 3.36
N SER A 758 -24.29 -31.36 3.74
CA SER A 758 -24.02 -30.96 5.14
C SER A 758 -25.27 -30.40 5.82
N SER A 759 -25.98 -29.47 5.16
CA SER A 759 -27.19 -28.87 5.72
C SER A 759 -28.19 -28.48 4.62
N ILE A 760 -29.47 -28.48 4.98
CA ILE A 760 -30.58 -28.07 4.12
C ILE A 760 -31.42 -27.08 4.90
N GLU A 761 -31.30 -25.80 4.55
CA GLU A 761 -31.97 -24.71 5.24
C GLU A 761 -32.95 -24.01 4.30
N ARG A 762 -34.15 -23.72 4.81
CA ARG A 762 -35.11 -22.86 4.12
C ARG A 762 -34.66 -21.41 4.29
N GLN A 763 -34.43 -20.70 3.20
CA GLN A 763 -34.02 -19.31 3.24
C GLN A 763 -35.22 -18.37 3.13
N ASN A 764 -35.13 -17.21 3.81
CA ASN A 764 -36.14 -16.17 3.73
C ASN A 764 -36.09 -15.48 2.35
N SER A 765 -37.22 -14.94 1.88
CA SER A 765 -37.30 -14.16 0.64
C SER A 765 -36.35 -12.95 0.66
N LEU A 766 -36.15 -12.33 1.83
CA LEU A 766 -35.18 -11.25 2.04
C LEU A 766 -33.74 -11.70 1.77
N TYR A 767 -33.37 -12.92 2.17
CA TYR A 767 -32.03 -13.47 1.90
C TYR A 767 -31.81 -13.68 0.41
N CYS A 768 -32.80 -14.25 -0.30
CA CYS A 768 -32.76 -14.39 -1.75
C CYS A 768 -32.65 -13.04 -2.46
N TRP A 769 -33.39 -12.04 -1.98
CA TRP A 769 -33.35 -10.69 -2.51
C TRP A 769 -31.98 -10.04 -2.32
N LEU A 770 -31.42 -10.10 -1.10
CA LEU A 770 -30.09 -9.57 -0.80
C LEU A 770 -29.01 -10.25 -1.67
N LEU A 771 -29.07 -11.59 -1.79
CA LEU A 771 -28.15 -12.35 -2.63
C LEU A 771 -28.27 -11.95 -4.10
N SER A 772 -29.49 -11.80 -4.61
CA SER A 772 -29.76 -11.31 -5.97
C SER A 772 -29.21 -9.91 -6.17
N PHE A 773 -29.45 -9.00 -5.22
CA PHE A 773 -28.97 -7.62 -5.26
C PHE A 773 -27.44 -7.57 -5.28
N CYS A 774 -26.75 -8.34 -4.44
CA CYS A 774 -25.29 -8.45 -4.47
C CYS A 774 -24.78 -8.96 -5.82
N HIS A 775 -25.45 -9.93 -6.44
CA HIS A 775 -25.11 -10.42 -7.77
C HIS A 775 -25.33 -9.35 -8.85
N VAL A 776 -26.42 -8.58 -8.78
CA VAL A 776 -26.67 -7.45 -9.68
C VAL A 776 -25.58 -6.39 -9.54
N LEU A 777 -25.23 -6.00 -8.31
CA LEU A 777 -24.13 -5.07 -8.04
C LEU A 777 -22.80 -5.55 -8.62
N GLY A 778 -22.48 -6.84 -8.45
CA GLY A 778 -21.27 -7.45 -9.03
C GLY A 778 -21.31 -7.55 -10.56
N GLY A 779 -22.50 -7.52 -11.16
CA GLY A 779 -22.74 -7.54 -12.60
C GLY A 779 -22.82 -6.16 -13.26
N LEU A 780 -22.85 -5.07 -12.50
CA LEU A 780 -22.86 -3.71 -13.06
C LEU A 780 -21.62 -3.48 -13.95
N PRO A 781 -21.70 -2.58 -14.94
CA PRO A 781 -20.60 -2.27 -15.85
C PRO A 781 -19.53 -1.41 -15.15
N ILE A 782 -18.87 -1.98 -14.13
CA ILE A 782 -17.95 -1.28 -13.23
C ILE A 782 -16.66 -0.88 -13.98
N ALA A 783 -16.18 -1.71 -14.91
CA ALA A 783 -14.95 -1.43 -15.65
C ALA A 783 -15.13 -0.22 -16.57
N LEU A 784 -16.19 -0.24 -17.38
CA LEU A 784 -16.57 0.88 -18.23
C LEU A 784 -17.00 2.10 -17.41
N GLY A 785 -17.74 1.86 -16.32
CA GLY A 785 -18.17 2.87 -15.37
C GLY A 785 -17.01 3.64 -14.74
N SER A 786 -15.85 3.00 -14.50
CA SER A 786 -14.65 3.70 -14.02
C SER A 786 -14.12 4.73 -15.03
N LEU A 787 -14.19 4.41 -16.32
CA LEU A 787 -13.78 5.31 -17.42
C LEU A 787 -14.82 6.41 -17.64
N THR A 788 -16.11 6.07 -17.58
CA THR A 788 -17.20 7.04 -17.73
C THR A 788 -17.30 7.98 -16.53
N ALA A 789 -17.11 7.51 -15.30
CA ALA A 789 -17.07 8.33 -14.09
C ALA A 789 -16.04 9.45 -14.21
N ARG A 790 -14.87 9.13 -14.77
CA ARG A 790 -13.82 10.10 -15.07
C ARG A 790 -14.21 11.06 -16.18
N SER A 791 -14.97 10.60 -17.17
CA SER A 791 -15.38 11.49 -18.25
C SER A 791 -16.22 12.64 -17.72
N PHE A 792 -17.01 12.44 -16.66
CA PHE A 792 -17.80 13.49 -16.01
C PHE A 792 -16.92 14.52 -15.28
N ALA A 793 -17.31 15.79 -15.37
CA ALA A 793 -16.81 16.87 -14.52
C ALA A 793 -17.41 16.71 -13.10
N LEU A 794 -17.01 15.65 -12.42
CA LEU A 794 -17.36 15.45 -11.03
C LEU A 794 -16.57 16.45 -10.18
N PRO A 795 -17.15 17.00 -9.09
CA PRO A 795 -16.39 17.84 -8.16
C PRO A 795 -15.13 17.11 -7.70
N ASP A 796 -14.01 17.81 -7.49
CA ASP A 796 -12.69 17.26 -7.16
C ASP A 796 -12.72 16.16 -6.07
N ARG A 797 -13.63 16.27 -5.10
CA ARG A 797 -13.81 15.30 -4.00
C ARG A 797 -14.38 13.94 -4.43
N VAL A 798 -14.95 13.85 -5.62
CA VAL A 798 -15.72 12.70 -6.12
C VAL A 798 -14.91 11.89 -7.14
N GLU A 799 -13.75 12.38 -7.60
CA GLU A 799 -12.86 11.66 -8.51
C GLU A 799 -12.37 10.31 -7.97
N MET A 800 -12.30 10.18 -6.63
CA MET A 800 -12.01 8.91 -5.96
C MET A 800 -12.95 7.79 -6.42
N ILE A 801 -14.19 8.11 -6.84
CA ILE A 801 -15.14 7.13 -7.38
C ILE A 801 -14.57 6.38 -8.58
N SER A 802 -13.90 7.05 -9.53
CA SER A 802 -13.31 6.38 -10.70
C SER A 802 -12.26 5.34 -10.26
N THR A 803 -11.42 5.71 -9.29
CA THR A 803 -10.42 4.80 -8.71
C THR A 803 -11.07 3.63 -7.97
N ILE A 804 -12.08 3.89 -7.15
CA ILE A 804 -12.82 2.84 -6.42
C ILE A 804 -13.48 1.87 -7.41
N LEU A 805 -14.15 2.37 -8.45
CA LEU A 805 -14.73 1.54 -9.51
C LEU A 805 -13.65 0.73 -10.23
N GLY A 806 -12.49 1.33 -10.55
CA GLY A 806 -11.35 0.62 -11.13
C GLY A 806 -10.88 -0.54 -10.26
N VAL A 807 -10.73 -0.32 -8.95
CA VAL A 807 -10.37 -1.37 -7.99
C VAL A 807 -11.45 -2.44 -7.92
N LEU A 808 -12.73 -2.07 -7.84
CA LEU A 808 -13.85 -3.02 -7.83
C LEU A 808 -13.91 -3.85 -9.12
N ALA A 809 -13.56 -3.28 -10.28
CA ALA A 809 -13.45 -4.01 -11.54
C ALA A 809 -12.35 -5.08 -11.49
N VAL A 810 -11.18 -4.74 -10.92
CA VAL A 810 -10.08 -5.69 -10.72
C VAL A 810 -10.51 -6.79 -9.74
N LEU A 811 -11.12 -6.45 -8.61
CA LEU A 811 -11.62 -7.42 -7.63
C LEU A 811 -12.67 -8.35 -8.26
N ARG A 812 -13.58 -7.82 -9.08
CA ARG A 812 -14.56 -8.61 -9.83
C ARG A 812 -13.88 -9.59 -10.79
N GLU A 813 -12.85 -9.19 -11.51
CA GLU A 813 -12.16 -10.09 -12.45
C GLU A 813 -11.43 -11.22 -11.69
N VAL A 814 -10.78 -10.88 -10.58
CA VAL A 814 -10.06 -11.84 -9.72
C VAL A 814 -11.05 -12.83 -9.08
N PHE A 815 -12.13 -12.36 -8.46
CA PHE A 815 -13.05 -13.20 -7.66
C PHE A 815 -14.27 -13.72 -8.41
N GLY A 816 -14.46 -13.26 -9.64
CA GLY A 816 -15.66 -13.49 -10.43
C GLY A 816 -16.82 -12.56 -10.05
N VAL A 817 -17.90 -12.67 -10.82
CA VAL A 817 -19.10 -11.82 -10.70
C VAL A 817 -19.80 -11.92 -9.34
N SER A 818 -19.58 -13.02 -8.60
CA SER A 818 -20.14 -13.25 -7.28
C SER A 818 -19.35 -12.58 -6.14
N PHE A 819 -18.33 -11.76 -6.42
CA PHE A 819 -17.45 -11.23 -5.36
C PHE A 819 -18.20 -10.42 -4.29
N VAL A 820 -19.18 -9.60 -4.68
CA VAL A 820 -20.01 -8.83 -3.73
C VAL A 820 -20.83 -9.78 -2.85
N ALA A 821 -21.40 -10.83 -3.44
CA ALA A 821 -22.14 -11.86 -2.70
C ALA A 821 -21.23 -12.63 -1.73
N LYS A 822 -20.03 -13.03 -2.18
CA LYS A 822 -19.00 -13.66 -1.32
C LYS A 822 -18.63 -12.76 -0.15
N PHE A 823 -18.42 -11.47 -0.40
CA PHE A 823 -18.10 -10.50 0.63
C PHE A 823 -19.25 -10.34 1.63
N ALA A 824 -20.49 -10.14 1.15
CA ALA A 824 -21.67 -10.02 1.99
C ALA A 824 -21.90 -11.26 2.87
N LEU A 825 -21.71 -12.47 2.32
CA LEU A 825 -21.79 -13.71 3.08
C LEU A 825 -20.64 -13.86 4.08
N SER A 826 -19.43 -13.41 3.74
CA SER A 826 -18.27 -13.44 4.65
C SER A 826 -18.46 -12.52 5.86
N VAL A 827 -19.17 -11.39 5.72
CA VAL A 827 -19.46 -10.48 6.83
C VAL A 827 -20.24 -11.19 7.94
N LYS A 828 -21.15 -12.11 7.60
CA LYS A 828 -21.87 -12.93 8.60
C LYS A 828 -20.90 -13.76 9.46
N TRP A 829 -19.85 -14.32 8.85
CA TRP A 829 -18.85 -15.13 9.55
C TRP A 829 -17.88 -14.25 10.36
N ILE A 830 -17.46 -13.12 9.79
CA ILE A 830 -16.60 -12.15 10.46
C ILE A 830 -17.31 -11.58 11.71
N LEU A 831 -18.62 -11.36 11.66
CA LEU A 831 -19.41 -10.82 12.76
C LEU A 831 -20.18 -11.90 13.55
N ALA A 832 -19.88 -13.18 13.33
CA ALA A 832 -20.59 -14.26 14.01
C ALA A 832 -20.35 -14.20 15.52
N ILE A 833 -21.42 -14.30 16.31
CA ILE A 833 -21.32 -14.35 17.79
C ILE A 833 -21.34 -15.81 18.27
N ARG A 834 -21.92 -16.72 17.47
CA ARG A 834 -22.05 -18.14 17.82
C ARG A 834 -20.68 -18.83 17.77
N GLN A 835 -20.43 -19.68 18.77
CA GLN A 835 -19.17 -20.39 18.90
C GLN A 835 -18.92 -21.37 17.76
N ASP A 836 -19.96 -22.09 17.30
CA ASP A 836 -19.85 -23.04 16.17
C ASP A 836 -19.39 -22.34 14.88
N ASP A 837 -19.94 -21.14 14.61
CA ASP A 837 -19.58 -20.36 13.43
C ASP A 837 -18.12 -19.86 13.53
N ARG A 838 -17.68 -19.52 14.74
CA ARG A 838 -16.30 -19.10 15.05
C ARG A 838 -15.31 -20.25 14.96
N ASP A 839 -15.71 -21.44 15.37
CA ASP A 839 -14.90 -22.66 15.23
C ASP A 839 -14.64 -22.96 13.75
N GLU A 840 -15.67 -22.87 12.90
CA GLU A 840 -15.52 -23.11 11.46
C GLU A 840 -14.68 -22.01 10.78
N PHE A 841 -14.87 -20.75 11.16
CA PHE A 841 -13.99 -19.66 10.72
C PHE A 841 -12.55 -19.87 11.20
N GLY A 842 -12.37 -20.38 12.41
CA GLY A 842 -11.07 -20.71 12.98
C GLY A 842 -10.37 -21.82 12.20
N ARG A 843 -11.11 -22.88 11.82
CA ARG A 843 -10.60 -23.94 10.95
C ARG A 843 -10.15 -23.39 9.60
N ALA A 844 -10.92 -22.46 9.01
CA ALA A 844 -10.55 -21.80 7.77
C ALA A 844 -9.24 -21.00 7.89
N VAL A 845 -9.00 -20.34 9.04
CA VAL A 845 -7.74 -19.63 9.34
C VAL A 845 -6.56 -20.60 9.51
N THR A 846 -6.76 -21.72 10.20
CA THR A 846 -5.69 -22.69 10.47
C THR A 846 -5.33 -23.59 9.28
N ARG A 847 -5.99 -23.44 8.14
CA ARG A 847 -5.78 -24.28 6.96
C ARG A 847 -4.34 -24.10 6.44
N MET A 848 -3.61 -25.20 6.24
CA MET A 848 -2.18 -25.18 5.85
C MET A 848 -1.87 -24.40 4.54
N GLY A 849 -2.87 -24.17 3.69
CA GLY A 849 -2.72 -23.36 2.47
C GLY A 849 -2.65 -21.84 2.69
N LEU A 850 -2.93 -21.33 3.89
CA LEU A 850 -2.96 -19.88 4.15
C LEU A 850 -1.59 -19.23 3.92
N LEU A 851 -0.51 -19.86 4.39
CA LEU A 851 0.85 -19.34 4.22
C LEU A 851 1.23 -19.23 2.74
N GLN A 852 0.88 -20.25 1.94
CA GLN A 852 1.11 -20.22 0.50
C GLN A 852 0.35 -19.06 -0.16
N GLN A 853 -0.92 -18.86 0.23
CA GLN A 853 -1.70 -17.73 -0.29
C GLN A 853 -1.12 -16.38 0.13
N PHE A 854 -0.67 -16.24 1.38
CA PHE A 854 0.04 -15.03 1.83
C PHE A 854 1.27 -14.76 0.96
N THR A 855 2.12 -15.77 0.70
CA THR A 855 3.32 -15.61 -0.13
C THR A 855 2.97 -15.24 -1.57
N TYR A 856 1.98 -15.90 -2.17
CA TYR A 856 1.53 -15.56 -3.53
C TYR A 856 0.92 -14.17 -3.62
N GLY A 857 0.09 -13.77 -2.66
CA GLY A 857 -0.46 -12.42 -2.58
C GLY A 857 0.60 -11.36 -2.43
N SER A 858 1.54 -11.58 -1.51
CA SER A 858 2.65 -10.67 -1.24
C SER A 858 3.51 -10.44 -2.49
N THR A 859 3.84 -11.51 -3.22
CA THR A 859 4.68 -11.42 -4.42
C THR A 859 3.92 -10.84 -5.60
N PHE A 860 2.69 -11.30 -5.86
CA PHE A 860 1.87 -10.84 -6.98
C PHE A 860 1.51 -9.36 -6.85
N THR A 861 1.02 -8.93 -5.68
CA THR A 861 0.64 -7.54 -5.44
C THR A 861 1.85 -6.62 -5.58
N THR A 862 3.01 -6.99 -5.04
CA THR A 862 4.24 -6.19 -5.19
C THR A 862 4.67 -6.08 -6.65
N VAL A 863 4.65 -7.16 -7.43
CA VAL A 863 5.00 -7.10 -8.86
C VAL A 863 4.03 -6.19 -9.62
N VAL A 864 2.72 -6.30 -9.34
CA VAL A 864 1.69 -5.48 -9.98
C VAL A 864 1.84 -3.99 -9.62
N VAL A 865 1.98 -3.66 -8.34
CA VAL A 865 2.12 -2.26 -7.89
C VAL A 865 3.44 -1.66 -8.36
N MET A 866 4.55 -2.38 -8.28
CA MET A 866 5.84 -1.87 -8.78
C MET A 866 5.82 -1.67 -10.29
N SER A 867 5.21 -2.59 -11.04
CA SER A 867 5.01 -2.41 -12.49
C SER A 867 4.10 -1.21 -12.78
N SER A 868 3.11 -0.95 -11.94
CA SER A 868 2.23 0.24 -12.03
C SER A 868 3.01 1.53 -11.88
N VAL A 869 3.84 1.61 -10.82
CA VAL A 869 4.64 2.79 -10.51
C VAL A 869 5.69 3.03 -11.60
N LEU A 870 6.36 1.97 -12.05
CA LEU A 870 7.30 2.02 -13.17
C LEU A 870 6.61 2.46 -14.47
N ALA A 871 5.39 1.98 -14.74
CA ALA A 871 4.62 2.37 -15.92
C ALA A 871 4.18 3.85 -15.87
N ARG A 872 3.89 4.39 -14.67
CA ARG A 872 3.53 5.81 -14.51
C ARG A 872 4.72 6.77 -14.55
N ARG A 873 5.97 6.27 -14.39
CA ARG A 873 7.21 7.09 -14.37
C ARG A 873 7.07 8.36 -13.51
N VAL A 874 6.49 8.24 -12.32
CA VAL A 874 6.29 9.36 -11.40
C VAL A 874 7.61 9.67 -10.71
N GLY A 875 8.48 10.43 -11.38
CA GLY A 875 9.72 10.98 -10.82
C GLY A 875 10.75 9.96 -10.31
N ASP A 876 11.87 10.48 -9.82
CA ASP A 876 12.85 9.71 -9.08
C ASP A 876 12.29 9.45 -7.68
N VAL A 877 11.54 8.36 -7.52
CA VAL A 877 11.11 7.90 -6.19
C VAL A 877 12.37 7.60 -5.38
N SER A 878 12.50 8.22 -4.22
CA SER A 878 13.69 8.00 -3.40
C SER A 878 13.84 6.51 -3.06
N PRO A 879 15.07 5.98 -2.89
CA PRO A 879 15.26 4.57 -2.53
C PRO A 879 14.51 4.18 -1.24
N GLY A 880 14.39 5.12 -0.29
CA GLY A 880 13.62 4.97 0.94
C GLY A 880 12.14 4.79 0.68
N GLU A 881 11.51 5.70 -0.07
CA GLU A 881 10.09 5.63 -0.43
C GLU A 881 9.76 4.35 -1.21
N SER A 882 10.62 3.98 -2.16
CA SER A 882 10.51 2.73 -2.93
C SER A 882 10.53 1.50 -2.00
N PHE A 883 11.42 1.49 -1.01
CA PHE A 883 11.48 0.40 -0.02
C PHE A 883 10.22 0.33 0.83
N THR A 884 9.75 1.46 1.39
CA THR A 884 8.49 1.51 2.14
C THR A 884 7.30 1.08 1.30
N LEU A 885 7.24 1.49 0.04
CA LEU A 885 6.18 1.06 -0.88
C LEU A 885 6.22 -0.46 -1.08
N VAL A 886 7.39 -1.03 -1.38
CA VAL A 886 7.54 -2.49 -1.54
C VAL A 886 7.12 -3.25 -0.28
N VAL A 887 7.58 -2.83 0.90
CA VAL A 887 7.20 -3.45 2.17
C VAL A 887 5.70 -3.35 2.40
N SER A 888 5.10 -2.18 2.13
CA SER A 888 3.65 -2.00 2.25
C SER A 888 2.86 -2.90 1.30
N CYS A 889 3.32 -3.07 0.05
CA CYS A 889 2.69 -3.95 -0.93
C CYS A 889 2.80 -5.43 -0.54
N ILE A 890 3.93 -5.85 0.03
CA ILE A 890 4.12 -7.21 0.56
C ILE A 890 3.12 -7.46 1.68
N VAL A 891 3.05 -6.56 2.67
CA VAL A 891 2.16 -6.72 3.82
C VAL A 891 0.69 -6.69 3.40
N VAL A 892 0.27 -5.66 2.66
CA VAL A 892 -1.12 -5.51 2.20
C VAL A 892 -1.51 -6.66 1.26
N GLY A 893 -0.63 -7.02 0.32
CA GLY A 893 -0.86 -8.13 -0.60
C GLY A 893 -0.98 -9.48 0.10
N GLY A 894 -0.13 -9.73 1.09
CA GLY A 894 -0.17 -10.94 1.90
C GLY A 894 -1.40 -11.02 2.80
N LEU A 895 -1.77 -9.93 3.47
CA LEU A 895 -2.99 -9.84 4.27
C LEU A 895 -4.24 -10.04 3.40
N PHE A 896 -4.29 -9.38 2.25
CA PHE A 896 -5.38 -9.53 1.30
C PHE A 896 -5.53 -10.98 0.83
N ALA A 897 -4.43 -11.62 0.40
CA ALA A 897 -4.50 -13.03 -0.02
C ALA A 897 -4.79 -14.00 1.13
N SER A 898 -4.40 -13.68 2.36
CA SER A 898 -4.79 -14.46 3.53
C SER A 898 -6.28 -14.35 3.81
N LEU A 899 -6.83 -13.13 3.79
CA LEU A 899 -8.27 -12.90 3.88
C LEU A 899 -9.00 -13.70 2.81
N MET A 900 -8.47 -13.72 1.58
CA MET A 900 -9.01 -14.53 0.49
C MET A 900 -8.93 -16.03 0.77
N GLY A 901 -7.84 -16.53 1.34
CA GLY A 901 -7.70 -17.92 1.71
C GLY A 901 -8.68 -18.35 2.77
N ILE A 902 -8.91 -17.48 3.75
CA ILE A 902 -9.91 -17.70 4.79
C ILE A 902 -11.30 -17.70 4.17
N MET A 903 -11.63 -16.72 3.31
CA MET A 903 -12.91 -16.70 2.61
C MET A 903 -13.12 -17.94 1.73
N HIS A 904 -12.07 -18.45 1.07
CA HIS A 904 -12.21 -19.72 0.32
C HIS A 904 -12.38 -20.95 1.22
N GLY A 905 -11.97 -20.89 2.49
CA GLY A 905 -12.23 -21.94 3.48
C GLY A 905 -13.64 -21.91 4.04
N LEU A 906 -14.32 -20.77 4.02
CA LEU A 906 -15.68 -20.60 4.50
C LEU A 906 -16.73 -21.02 3.44
N PRO A 907 -17.97 -21.38 3.85
CA PRO A 907 -19.10 -21.61 2.95
C PRO A 907 -19.68 -20.31 2.36
N VAL A 908 -18.82 -19.46 1.83
CA VAL A 908 -19.18 -18.16 1.23
C VAL A 908 -19.16 -18.20 -0.28
N ILE A 909 -19.03 -19.38 -0.90
CA ILE A 909 -19.07 -19.55 -2.36
C ILE A 909 -20.52 -19.91 -2.76
N PRO A 910 -21.36 -18.92 -3.14
CA PRO A 910 -22.71 -19.21 -3.60
C PRO A 910 -22.67 -19.77 -5.01
N GLU A 911 -23.16 -21.00 -5.17
CA GLU A 911 -23.68 -21.52 -6.44
C GLU A 911 -25.19 -21.29 -6.43
N ALA A 912 -25.59 -20.04 -6.64
CA ALA A 912 -26.98 -19.65 -6.61
C ALA A 912 -27.61 -19.79 -8.00
N TYR A 913 -28.67 -20.59 -8.12
CA TYR A 913 -29.54 -20.65 -9.29
C TYR A 913 -30.85 -19.93 -8.94
N LEU A 914 -30.83 -18.60 -9.09
CA LEU A 914 -31.91 -17.70 -8.71
C LEU A 914 -32.97 -17.65 -9.83
N THR A 915 -33.68 -18.75 -10.02
CA THR A 915 -34.68 -18.89 -11.09
C THR A 915 -36.01 -18.21 -10.75
N GLY A 916 -36.34 -18.03 -9.47
CA GLY A 916 -37.62 -17.47 -9.05
C GLY A 916 -37.54 -16.57 -7.81
N TRP A 917 -38.18 -15.40 -7.88
CA TRP A 917 -38.46 -14.49 -6.76
C TRP A 917 -39.90 -13.97 -6.89
N PRO A 918 -40.68 -13.78 -5.80
CA PRO A 918 -40.34 -13.90 -4.37
C PRO A 918 -40.48 -15.31 -3.77
N SER A 919 -40.45 -16.37 -4.59
CA SER A 919 -40.59 -17.75 -4.12
C SER A 919 -39.54 -18.12 -3.05
N PRO A 920 -39.93 -18.85 -1.98
CA PRO A 920 -38.99 -19.33 -0.97
C PRO A 920 -38.00 -20.30 -1.64
N SER A 921 -36.71 -20.11 -1.37
CA SER A 921 -35.65 -20.99 -1.87
C SER A 921 -35.07 -21.85 -0.74
N TYR A 922 -34.42 -22.94 -1.11
CA TYR A 922 -33.64 -23.74 -0.18
C TYR A 922 -32.16 -23.56 -0.49
N ALA A 923 -31.39 -23.34 0.56
CA ALA A 923 -29.95 -23.40 0.50
C ALA A 923 -29.51 -24.80 0.94
N VAL A 924 -28.87 -25.51 0.02
CA VAL A 924 -28.28 -26.82 0.21
C VAL A 924 -26.78 -26.63 0.30
N SER A 925 -26.21 -26.83 1.48
CA SER A 925 -24.76 -26.74 1.69
C SER A 925 -24.14 -28.11 1.46
N TYR A 926 -23.15 -28.21 0.56
CA TYR A 926 -22.48 -29.47 0.24
C TYR A 926 -20.96 -29.33 0.20
N TYR A 927 -20.23 -30.40 0.49
CA TYR A 927 -18.77 -30.43 0.44
C TYR A 927 -18.28 -30.91 -0.93
N ASP A 928 -17.92 -29.98 -1.80
CA ASP A 928 -17.34 -30.30 -3.10
C ASP A 928 -15.90 -30.78 -2.95
N ARG A 929 -15.65 -32.05 -3.28
CA ARG A 929 -14.29 -32.63 -3.34
C ARG A 929 -13.63 -32.21 -4.64
N ALA A 930 -12.92 -31.08 -4.62
CA ALA A 930 -12.12 -30.66 -5.76
C ALA A 930 -10.80 -31.45 -5.80
N LEU A 931 -10.55 -32.15 -6.92
CA LEU A 931 -9.24 -32.72 -7.20
C LEU A 931 -8.24 -31.57 -7.40
N CYS A 932 -7.38 -31.34 -6.43
CA CYS A 932 -6.46 -30.21 -6.45
C CYS A 932 -5.29 -30.47 -7.41
N PRO A 933 -5.03 -29.59 -8.40
CA PRO A 933 -3.84 -29.66 -9.24
C PRO A 933 -2.68 -28.97 -8.51
N CYS A 934 -2.01 -29.68 -7.61
CA CYS A 934 -0.89 -29.14 -6.85
C CYS A 934 0.32 -28.95 -7.77
N LEU A 935 0.62 -27.70 -8.15
CA LEU A 935 1.70 -27.41 -9.11
C LEU A 935 3.10 -27.44 -8.48
N PHE A 936 3.25 -27.51 -7.14
CA PHE A 936 4.56 -27.34 -6.48
C PHE A 936 4.82 -28.19 -5.21
N SER A 937 4.16 -29.33 -5.02
CA SER A 937 4.70 -30.41 -4.16
C SER A 937 3.90 -31.69 -4.37
N CYS A 938 4.51 -32.69 -5.00
CA CYS A 938 3.89 -33.98 -5.29
C CYS A 938 3.89 -34.96 -4.10
N THR A 939 4.18 -34.52 -2.87
CA THR A 939 4.26 -35.42 -1.70
C THR A 939 3.30 -35.08 -0.56
N TYR A 940 2.67 -33.89 -0.54
CA TYR A 940 1.75 -33.47 0.53
C TYR A 940 0.33 -33.14 0.04
N CYS A 941 -0.22 -33.94 -0.87
CA CYS A 941 -1.68 -33.92 -1.14
C CYS A 941 -2.42 -34.78 -0.10
N GLY A 942 -2.15 -34.51 1.19
CA GLY A 942 -2.53 -35.38 2.31
C GLY A 942 -4.03 -35.35 2.64
N GLU A 943 -4.77 -34.34 2.20
CA GLU A 943 -6.22 -34.26 2.44
C GLU A 943 -6.91 -33.68 1.21
N VAL A 944 -7.92 -34.39 0.71
CA VAL A 944 -8.84 -33.90 -0.31
C VAL A 944 -9.35 -32.53 0.12
N HIS A 945 -9.10 -31.49 -0.67
CA HIS A 945 -9.66 -30.17 -0.41
C HIS A 945 -11.16 -30.22 -0.63
N SER A 946 -11.92 -30.56 0.41
CA SER A 946 -13.35 -30.25 0.45
C SER A 946 -13.48 -28.73 0.56
N ARG A 947 -14.39 -28.18 -0.24
CA ARG A 947 -14.88 -26.80 -0.10
C ARG A 947 -16.38 -26.87 0.12
N GLN A 948 -16.89 -26.16 1.11
CA GLN A 948 -18.32 -26.10 1.32
C GLN A 948 -18.91 -25.09 0.32
N VAL A 949 -19.84 -25.57 -0.51
CA VAL A 949 -20.52 -24.78 -1.54
C VAL A 949 -21.97 -24.61 -1.14
N LEU A 950 -22.48 -23.40 -1.28
CA LEU A 950 -23.87 -23.07 -0.98
C LEU A 950 -24.69 -23.10 -2.27
N LEU A 951 -25.44 -24.19 -2.49
CA LEU A 951 -26.36 -24.33 -3.61
C LEU A 951 -27.71 -23.72 -3.25
N VAL A 952 -28.11 -22.62 -3.90
CA VAL A 952 -29.44 -22.01 -3.69
C VAL A 952 -30.32 -22.34 -4.88
N VAL A 953 -31.40 -23.09 -4.66
CA VAL A 953 -32.33 -23.53 -5.72
C VAL A 953 -33.79 -23.33 -5.31
N SER A 954 -34.63 -23.03 -6.30
CA SER A 954 -36.08 -22.96 -6.17
C SER A 954 -36.72 -24.03 -7.05
N VAL A 955 -37.26 -25.10 -6.45
CA VAL A 955 -37.90 -26.23 -7.14
C VAL A 955 -39.42 -26.20 -7.01
N ASP A 956 -40.10 -26.81 -7.98
CA ASP A 956 -41.57 -26.90 -8.09
C ASP A 956 -42.22 -27.65 -6.93
N ASP A 957 -41.72 -28.84 -6.58
CA ASP A 957 -42.20 -29.66 -5.45
C ASP A 957 -41.17 -29.68 -4.31
N MET A 958 -41.20 -28.60 -3.54
CA MET A 958 -40.23 -28.34 -2.49
C MET A 958 -40.31 -29.32 -1.31
N PHE A 959 -41.52 -29.77 -0.96
CA PHE A 959 -41.72 -30.72 0.15
C PHE A 959 -41.15 -32.09 -0.21
N THR A 960 -41.41 -32.55 -1.44
CA THR A 960 -40.86 -33.80 -1.95
C THR A 960 -39.34 -33.72 -2.06
N PHE A 961 -38.80 -32.65 -2.63
CA PHE A 961 -37.36 -32.46 -2.78
C PHE A 961 -36.64 -32.58 -1.43
N LYS A 962 -37.14 -31.87 -0.41
CA LYS A 962 -36.62 -31.94 0.96
C LYS A 962 -36.77 -33.34 1.56
N GLY A 963 -37.90 -34.01 1.33
CA GLY A 963 -38.16 -35.38 1.80
C GLY A 963 -37.15 -36.39 1.23
N MET A 964 -36.88 -36.31 -0.07
CA MET A 964 -35.90 -37.16 -0.74
C MET A 964 -34.48 -36.92 -0.24
N LEU A 965 -34.06 -35.66 -0.07
CA LEU A 965 -32.73 -35.35 0.45
C LEU A 965 -32.52 -35.81 1.90
N LYS A 966 -33.58 -35.87 2.71
CA LYS A 966 -33.54 -36.41 4.08
C LYS A 966 -33.59 -37.94 4.13
N GLY A 967 -33.75 -38.63 3.01
CA GLY A 967 -33.93 -40.09 2.97
C GLY A 967 -35.28 -40.58 3.51
N ASN A 968 -36.25 -39.68 3.75
CA ASN A 968 -37.59 -40.04 4.23
C ASN A 968 -38.48 -40.46 3.06
N VAL A 969 -38.28 -41.68 2.55
CA VAL A 969 -39.09 -42.24 1.46
C VAL A 969 -40.48 -42.70 1.95
N LYS A 970 -40.60 -43.07 3.22
CA LYS A 970 -41.84 -43.65 3.81
C LYS A 970 -43.04 -42.70 3.80
N SER A 971 -42.85 -41.38 3.72
CA SER A 971 -43.97 -40.42 3.69
C SER A 971 -44.54 -40.19 2.29
N MET A 972 -43.98 -40.77 1.22
CA MET A 972 -44.44 -40.54 -0.16
C MET A 972 -45.44 -41.57 -0.69
N GLN A 973 -45.54 -42.75 -0.08
CA GLN A 973 -46.47 -43.80 -0.52
C GLN A 973 -47.87 -43.68 0.11
N GLY A 974 -48.12 -42.70 1.00
CA GLY A 974 -49.32 -42.66 1.85
C GLY A 974 -50.44 -41.67 1.48
N THR A 975 -50.30 -40.85 0.44
CA THR A 975 -51.31 -39.81 0.12
C THR A 975 -51.75 -39.80 -1.35
N GLY A 976 -51.63 -40.94 -2.04
CA GLY A 976 -52.36 -41.20 -3.28
C GLY A 976 -53.68 -41.90 -2.96
N GLY A 977 -54.65 -41.14 -2.47
CA GLY A 977 -56.06 -41.52 -2.33
C GLY A 977 -56.92 -40.45 -2.98
#